data_AF-A0A965C8T8-F1
#
_entry.id   AF-A0A965C8T8-F1
#
_cell.length_a   1.000
_cell.length_b   1.000
_cell.length_c   1.000
_cell.angle_alpha   90.00
_cell.angle_beta   90.00
_cell.angle_gamma   90.00
#
_symmetry.space_group_name_H-M   'P 1'
#
loop_
_entity.id
_entity.type
_entity.pdbx_description
1 polymer ?
#
loop_
_entity_poly.entity_id
_entity_poly.type
_entity_poly.pdbx_seq_one_letter_code
_entity_poly.pdbx_strand_id
1 'polypeptide(L)'
;MLQASVDAYFASRGWQALPFQRETWRAIAQGQSGLVHAPTGTGKTQALWLGACMHSLSLSATCESTAPRQGPSLLWLTPMRALASDTLAALREPFADTVWASRFDVGLRTGDTSSAERQRQARRWPFALVTTPESLCLMLSRADAFQVLGGLRFVMVDEWHELIGNKRGVLLQLALAWLRHRLAHPLQLWALSASLGDLEAAARVLVPDKPCMITSSKPKPIRVDCLLPEASSRLAWAGHLGLTMCEQLARYLDQRKNALVFTNTRSQAEHWYQALLDARPQWAGRMALHHASLDLSVRRWVEQALKSGDLSLVVCTSSLDLGVDFSPVEAVIQIGSPKGVARLMQRAGRSGHQPGAAASITIVPTHALEVIEAAAAAQALKAGELESRTPPPRPIDVLVQFMVTLACGPGFDSQTLYTLLRQTASFCDLSAQDFEWALQFVSRGGESLRAYPDHHRVAMGDDGLWRVLRTDLMRRHRMNIGTILSDASVQVKLLHGGTLGSVEESFIARLRRGDCFIFSGRLLELVRFHEMTAYVRKAPRTKAAVPRWQGGKMPLSLEMSEALARCLHEASTGHYKGPAMRWAKQLLELQVSRSALPHARHLLIEHYRSREGYHWFFYPLQGRQVHMGLAALLGWRLAKVRPRSFSIAVNDYGFEMLCAEPIEQAQWLEPQLWDPASIAEDCMESFNATELAQRRFREIARIAGLVQQGFPSKQASSRQLQASSSLFWEVFNRYDSNHLLLDQARREVLEQELEHQRLALVFRTINQQSICWQRIEKPSPFSFPLMLERLRESLSSEKLQERLARMMASLTA
;
A
#
# COMPACT_ATOMS: atom_id res chain seq x y z
N MET A 1 -38.64 -9.17 -20.03
CA MET A 1 -38.06 -8.12 -20.89
C MET A 1 -36.60 -7.80 -20.53
N LEU A 2 -36.26 -7.37 -19.30
CA LEU A 2 -34.86 -7.04 -18.95
C LEU A 2 -33.89 -8.23 -19.09
N GLN A 3 -34.26 -9.44 -18.64
CA GLN A 3 -33.42 -10.63 -18.80
C GLN A 3 -33.08 -10.88 -20.29
N ALA A 4 -34.06 -10.74 -21.19
CA ALA A 4 -33.83 -10.88 -22.62
C ALA A 4 -32.89 -9.78 -23.18
N SER A 5 -33.00 -8.54 -22.68
CA SER A 5 -32.04 -7.48 -23.02
C SER A 5 -30.63 -7.78 -22.52
N VAL A 6 -30.50 -8.35 -21.32
CA VAL A 6 -29.22 -8.81 -20.76
C VAL A 6 -28.64 -9.94 -21.63
N ASP A 7 -29.44 -10.95 -21.95
CA ASP A 7 -29.01 -12.08 -22.79
C ASP A 7 -28.61 -11.61 -24.20
N ALA A 8 -29.35 -10.66 -24.78
CA ALA A 8 -29.02 -10.02 -26.05
C ALA A 8 -27.73 -9.20 -25.98
N TYR A 9 -27.47 -8.48 -24.87
CA TYR A 9 -26.22 -7.78 -24.65
C TYR A 9 -25.03 -8.76 -24.64
N PHE A 10 -25.12 -9.84 -23.85
CA PHE A 10 -24.09 -10.88 -23.85
C PHE A 10 -23.90 -11.48 -25.25
N ALA A 11 -24.99 -11.82 -25.95
CA ALA A 11 -24.94 -12.36 -27.31
C ALA A 11 -24.29 -11.40 -28.33
N SER A 12 -24.56 -10.10 -28.24
CA SER A 12 -23.96 -9.07 -29.12
C SER A 12 -22.44 -8.98 -28.99
N ARG A 13 -21.89 -9.40 -27.85
CA ARG A 13 -20.45 -9.49 -27.57
C ARG A 13 -19.87 -10.87 -27.86
N GLY A 14 -20.68 -11.81 -28.34
CA GLY A 14 -20.31 -13.21 -28.48
C GLY A 14 -20.07 -13.91 -27.14
N TRP A 15 -20.67 -13.39 -26.06
CA TRP A 15 -20.49 -13.89 -24.69
C TRP A 15 -21.72 -14.66 -24.21
N GLN A 16 -21.53 -15.45 -23.16
CA GLN A 16 -22.61 -16.04 -22.37
C GLN A 16 -22.37 -15.75 -20.89
N ALA A 17 -23.46 -15.55 -20.14
CA ALA A 17 -23.38 -15.33 -18.71
C ALA A 17 -22.77 -16.55 -17.99
N LEU A 18 -21.66 -16.32 -17.29
CA LEU A 18 -20.89 -17.33 -16.59
C LEU A 18 -21.64 -17.86 -15.34
N PRO A 19 -21.34 -19.08 -14.86
CA PRO A 19 -22.04 -19.68 -13.71
C PRO A 19 -22.05 -18.77 -12.47
N PHE A 20 -20.89 -18.18 -12.12
CA PHE A 20 -20.78 -17.30 -10.96
C PHE A 20 -21.58 -16.01 -11.11
N GLN A 21 -21.76 -15.50 -12.33
CA GLN A 21 -22.60 -14.32 -12.59
C GLN A 21 -24.06 -14.65 -12.30
N ARG A 22 -24.53 -15.81 -12.78
CA ARG A 22 -25.91 -16.29 -12.52
C ARG A 22 -26.14 -16.58 -11.03
N GLU A 23 -25.15 -17.17 -10.37
CA GLU A 23 -25.16 -17.37 -8.91
C GLU A 23 -25.27 -16.05 -8.16
N THR A 24 -24.47 -15.05 -8.57
CA THR A 24 -24.54 -13.68 -8.03
C THR A 24 -25.93 -13.07 -8.21
N TRP A 25 -26.53 -13.22 -9.39
CA TRP A 25 -27.89 -12.71 -9.64
C TRP A 25 -28.93 -13.37 -8.74
N ARG A 26 -28.84 -14.69 -8.51
CA ARG A 26 -29.73 -15.40 -7.59
C ARG A 26 -29.55 -14.95 -6.14
N ALA A 27 -28.31 -14.82 -5.68
CA ALA A 27 -27.99 -14.35 -4.33
C ALA A 27 -28.53 -12.92 -4.09
N ILE A 28 -28.34 -12.02 -5.06
CA ILE A 28 -28.90 -10.66 -5.02
C ILE A 28 -30.44 -10.72 -4.97
N ALA A 29 -31.07 -11.54 -5.81
CA ALA A 29 -32.54 -11.69 -5.82
C ALA A 29 -33.10 -12.24 -4.49
N GLN A 30 -32.31 -13.01 -3.74
CA GLN A 30 -32.64 -13.54 -2.41
C GLN A 30 -32.38 -12.53 -1.27
N GLY A 31 -31.97 -11.30 -1.56
CA GLY A 31 -31.69 -10.30 -0.52
C GLY A 31 -30.33 -10.48 0.17
N GLN A 32 -29.44 -11.32 -0.35
CA GLN A 32 -28.14 -11.59 0.29
C GLN A 32 -27.12 -10.45 0.09
N SER A 33 -26.10 -10.43 0.94
CA SER A 33 -24.94 -9.54 0.89
C SER A 33 -23.66 -10.39 0.96
N GLY A 34 -22.55 -9.94 0.36
CA GLY A 34 -21.40 -10.83 0.22
C GLY A 34 -20.20 -10.30 -0.56
N LEU A 35 -19.33 -11.23 -0.93
CA LEU A 35 -18.13 -10.98 -1.74
C LEU A 35 -18.18 -11.83 -3.01
N VAL A 36 -17.98 -11.18 -4.16
CA VAL A 36 -17.71 -11.86 -5.43
C VAL A 36 -16.20 -11.81 -5.68
N HIS A 37 -15.58 -12.98 -5.70
CA HIS A 37 -14.17 -13.16 -6.01
C HIS A 37 -14.01 -13.81 -7.38
N ALA A 38 -13.46 -13.05 -8.33
CA ALA A 38 -13.15 -13.56 -9.66
C ALA A 38 -11.98 -12.81 -10.31
N PRO A 39 -11.28 -13.40 -11.29
CA PRO A 39 -10.22 -12.72 -12.02
C PRO A 39 -10.71 -11.47 -12.77
N THR A 40 -9.79 -10.56 -13.08
CA THR A 40 -10.05 -9.45 -14.01
C THR A 40 -10.47 -9.97 -15.39
N GLY A 41 -11.33 -9.22 -16.09
CA GLY A 41 -11.81 -9.60 -17.43
C GLY A 41 -12.86 -10.72 -17.47
N THR A 42 -13.35 -11.22 -16.32
CA THR A 42 -14.40 -12.25 -16.26
C THR A 42 -15.82 -11.69 -16.12
N GLY A 43 -15.97 -10.37 -16.20
CA GLY A 43 -17.27 -9.70 -16.10
C GLY A 43 -17.84 -9.60 -14.67
N LYS A 44 -16.97 -9.43 -13.67
CA LYS A 44 -17.36 -9.15 -12.27
C LYS A 44 -18.30 -7.97 -12.12
N THR A 45 -18.03 -6.90 -12.86
CA THR A 45 -18.84 -5.68 -12.85
C THR A 45 -20.27 -5.99 -13.26
N GLN A 46 -20.45 -6.76 -14.35
CA GLN A 46 -21.77 -7.18 -14.83
C GLN A 46 -22.46 -8.17 -13.87
N ALA A 47 -21.71 -8.97 -13.11
CA ALA A 47 -22.27 -9.88 -12.11
C ALA A 47 -23.10 -9.13 -11.06
N LEU A 48 -22.54 -8.07 -10.46
CA LEU A 48 -23.27 -7.27 -9.47
C LEU A 48 -24.26 -6.31 -10.13
N TRP A 49 -23.82 -5.57 -11.14
CA TRP A 49 -24.62 -4.49 -11.75
C TRP A 49 -25.94 -4.99 -12.33
N LEU A 50 -25.89 -6.03 -13.16
CA LEU A 50 -27.09 -6.57 -13.81
C LEU A 50 -28.00 -7.26 -12.80
N GLY A 51 -27.42 -7.95 -11.80
CA GLY A 51 -28.17 -8.53 -10.69
C GLY A 51 -29.00 -7.50 -9.93
N ALA A 52 -28.41 -6.35 -9.58
CA ALA A 52 -29.12 -5.27 -8.90
C ALA A 52 -30.19 -4.61 -9.78
N CYS A 53 -29.92 -4.42 -11.08
CA CYS A 53 -30.92 -3.88 -12.01
C CYS A 53 -32.15 -4.80 -12.12
N MET A 54 -31.92 -6.12 -12.24
CA MET A 54 -32.99 -7.12 -12.28
C MET A 54 -33.78 -7.16 -10.97
N HIS A 55 -33.09 -7.18 -9.83
CA HIS A 55 -33.77 -7.17 -8.53
C HIS A 55 -34.56 -5.87 -8.29
N SER A 56 -34.05 -4.73 -8.73
CA SER A 56 -34.76 -3.46 -8.64
C SER A 56 -36.09 -3.46 -9.41
N LEU A 57 -36.18 -4.16 -10.54
CA LEU A 57 -37.46 -4.32 -11.26
C LEU A 57 -38.44 -5.20 -10.50
N SER A 58 -37.98 -6.31 -9.89
CA SER A 58 -38.88 -7.15 -9.08
C SER A 58 -39.47 -6.41 -7.90
N LEU A 59 -38.71 -5.47 -7.31
CA LEU A 59 -39.18 -4.60 -6.23
C LEU A 59 -40.10 -3.46 -6.72
N SER A 60 -40.01 -3.07 -7.99
CA SER A 60 -40.85 -2.00 -8.57
C SER A 60 -42.19 -2.54 -9.10
N ALA A 61 -42.24 -3.80 -9.52
CA ALA A 61 -43.47 -4.45 -9.97
C ALA A 61 -44.54 -4.55 -8.87
N THR A 62 -44.13 -4.38 -7.61
CA THR A 62 -45.01 -4.34 -6.43
C THR A 62 -45.34 -2.91 -5.96
N CYS A 63 -44.75 -1.87 -6.57
CA CYS A 63 -44.91 -0.47 -6.17
C CYS A 63 -44.97 0.44 -7.41
N GLU A 64 -46.17 0.72 -7.90
CA GLU A 64 -46.43 1.68 -8.99
C GLU A 64 -46.27 3.12 -8.48
N SER A 65 -45.05 3.66 -8.50
CA SER A 65 -44.83 5.09 -8.32
C SER A 65 -44.14 5.68 -9.54
N THR A 66 -44.81 6.64 -10.18
CA THR A 66 -44.32 7.45 -11.30
C THR A 66 -43.55 8.70 -10.84
N ALA A 67 -43.38 8.89 -9.53
CA ALA A 67 -42.70 10.05 -8.98
C ALA A 67 -41.18 10.04 -9.32
N PRO A 68 -40.58 11.21 -9.58
CA PRO A 68 -39.14 11.31 -9.78
C PRO A 68 -38.37 10.81 -8.55
N ARG A 69 -37.27 10.08 -8.78
CA ARG A 69 -36.45 9.51 -7.71
C ARG A 69 -35.91 10.61 -6.81
N GLN A 70 -36.08 10.43 -5.49
CA GLN A 70 -35.54 11.36 -4.48
C GLN A 70 -34.02 11.21 -4.28
N GLY A 71 -33.43 10.11 -4.78
CA GLY A 71 -31.99 9.89 -4.86
C GLY A 71 -31.61 8.56 -5.50
N PRO A 72 -30.31 8.18 -5.47
CA PRO A 72 -29.83 6.96 -6.11
C PRO A 72 -30.30 5.70 -5.38
N SER A 73 -30.63 4.66 -6.15
CA SER A 73 -30.96 3.33 -5.62
C SER A 73 -29.71 2.45 -5.44
N LEU A 74 -28.59 2.80 -6.10
CA LEU A 74 -27.33 2.08 -6.03
C LEU A 74 -26.14 3.04 -5.89
N LEU A 75 -25.24 2.74 -4.97
CA LEU A 75 -23.91 3.36 -4.90
C LEU A 75 -22.85 2.36 -5.35
N TRP A 76 -22.01 2.76 -6.29
CA TRP A 76 -20.81 2.01 -6.68
C TRP A 76 -19.58 2.74 -6.16
N LEU A 77 -18.93 2.18 -5.14
CA LEU A 77 -17.78 2.76 -4.47
C LEU A 77 -16.49 2.24 -5.09
N THR A 78 -15.70 3.14 -5.64
CA THR A 78 -14.36 2.84 -6.17
C THR A 78 -13.27 3.33 -5.21
N PRO A 79 -12.18 2.58 -5.00
CA PRO A 79 -11.08 3.03 -4.14
C PRO A 79 -10.29 4.17 -4.77
N MET A 80 -10.34 4.38 -6.08
CA MET A 80 -9.50 5.37 -6.76
C MET A 80 -10.30 6.21 -7.75
N ARG A 81 -10.11 7.53 -7.70
CA ARG A 81 -10.73 8.48 -8.64
C ARG A 81 -10.41 8.16 -10.10
N ALA A 82 -9.22 7.63 -10.36
CA ALA A 82 -8.79 7.23 -11.70
C ALA A 82 -9.72 6.17 -12.31
N LEU A 83 -10.22 5.24 -11.50
CA LEU A 83 -11.06 4.12 -11.96
C LEU A 83 -12.52 4.52 -12.17
N ALA A 84 -12.95 5.63 -11.57
CA ALA A 84 -14.35 5.99 -11.51
C ALA A 84 -14.96 6.27 -12.91
N SER A 85 -14.16 6.73 -13.87
CA SER A 85 -14.61 6.98 -15.24
C SER A 85 -14.80 5.67 -16.04
N ASP A 86 -13.90 4.70 -15.85
CA ASP A 86 -14.00 3.39 -16.50
C ASP A 86 -15.16 2.59 -15.94
N THR A 87 -15.33 2.59 -14.61
CA THR A 87 -16.51 2.02 -13.96
C THR A 87 -17.80 2.66 -14.52
N LEU A 88 -17.85 3.99 -14.66
CA LEU A 88 -19.02 4.67 -15.21
C LEU A 88 -19.35 4.17 -16.63
N ALA A 89 -18.34 4.01 -17.49
CA ALA A 89 -18.52 3.50 -18.84
C ALA A 89 -19.03 2.05 -18.83
N ALA A 90 -18.41 1.17 -18.04
CA ALA A 90 -18.76 -0.25 -17.93
C ALA A 90 -20.18 -0.48 -17.39
N LEU A 91 -20.70 0.41 -16.53
CA LEU A 91 -22.07 0.32 -16.02
C LEU A 91 -23.11 0.83 -17.03
N ARG A 92 -22.75 1.78 -17.89
CA ARG A 92 -23.65 2.31 -18.93
C ARG A 92 -23.76 1.41 -20.15
N GLU A 93 -22.64 0.76 -20.50
CA GLU A 93 -22.51 -0.05 -21.71
C GLU A 93 -23.62 -1.11 -21.90
N PRO A 94 -24.05 -1.90 -20.89
CA PRO A 94 -25.08 -2.94 -21.10
C PRO A 94 -26.45 -2.43 -21.50
N PHE A 95 -26.73 -1.14 -21.25
CA PHE A 95 -28.01 -0.52 -21.54
C PHE A 95 -27.91 0.55 -22.62
N ALA A 96 -26.71 0.78 -23.17
CA ALA A 96 -26.53 1.66 -24.32
C ALA A 96 -27.47 1.21 -25.44
N ASP A 97 -28.22 2.16 -26.00
CA ASP A 97 -29.18 1.95 -27.10
C ASP A 97 -30.36 1.02 -26.79
N THR A 98 -30.65 0.78 -25.50
CA THR A 98 -31.85 0.03 -25.07
C THR A 98 -32.89 0.96 -24.46
N VAL A 99 -34.14 0.49 -24.42
CA VAL A 99 -35.23 1.18 -23.69
C VAL A 99 -34.95 1.36 -22.19
N TRP A 100 -33.98 0.63 -21.65
CA TRP A 100 -33.60 0.66 -20.24
C TRP A 100 -32.60 1.77 -19.88
N ALA A 101 -31.96 2.42 -20.87
CA ALA A 101 -30.93 3.44 -20.65
C ALA A 101 -31.40 4.58 -19.75
N SER A 102 -32.65 5.01 -19.88
CA SER A 102 -33.24 6.08 -19.07
C SER A 102 -33.61 5.63 -17.66
N ARG A 103 -33.89 4.33 -17.47
CA ARG A 103 -34.30 3.74 -16.19
C ARG A 103 -33.09 3.42 -15.31
N PHE A 104 -32.02 2.87 -15.89
CA PHE A 104 -30.77 2.52 -15.20
C PHE A 104 -29.65 3.49 -15.56
N ASP A 105 -29.94 4.80 -15.47
CA ASP A 105 -28.96 5.84 -15.69
C ASP A 105 -27.91 5.86 -14.58
N VAL A 106 -26.66 6.12 -14.96
CA VAL A 106 -25.50 6.09 -14.06
C VAL A 106 -24.82 7.45 -14.08
N GLY A 107 -24.53 8.02 -12.92
CA GLY A 107 -23.78 9.27 -12.76
C GLY A 107 -22.46 9.09 -12.00
N LEU A 108 -21.60 10.10 -12.08
CA LEU A 108 -20.30 10.13 -11.40
C LEU A 108 -20.28 11.26 -10.35
N ARG A 109 -19.95 10.93 -9.10
CA ARG A 109 -19.81 11.86 -7.99
C ARG A 109 -18.50 11.64 -7.25
N THR A 110 -17.48 12.41 -7.58
CA THR A 110 -16.18 12.40 -6.91
C THR A 110 -15.74 13.82 -6.58
N GLY A 111 -14.54 13.95 -5.98
CA GLY A 111 -13.88 15.24 -5.81
C GLY A 111 -13.69 16.02 -7.12
N ASP A 112 -13.60 15.33 -8.27
CA ASP A 112 -13.43 15.93 -9.61
C ASP A 112 -14.75 16.41 -10.25
N THR A 113 -15.91 15.98 -9.74
CA THR A 113 -17.19 16.34 -10.36
C THR A 113 -17.40 17.85 -10.31
N SER A 114 -17.62 18.48 -11.47
CA SER A 114 -17.79 19.93 -11.57
C SER A 114 -19.02 20.42 -10.80
N SER A 115 -19.01 21.67 -10.33
CA SER A 115 -20.15 22.25 -9.63
C SER A 115 -21.44 22.22 -10.46
N ALA A 116 -21.33 22.43 -11.79
CA ALA A 116 -22.45 22.35 -12.71
C ALA A 116 -23.06 20.93 -12.76
N GLU A 117 -22.21 19.91 -12.86
CA GLU A 117 -22.66 18.51 -12.84
C GLU A 117 -23.30 18.14 -11.50
N ARG A 118 -22.74 18.63 -10.39
CA ARG A 118 -23.29 18.40 -9.05
C ARG A 118 -24.69 18.99 -8.88
N GLN A 119 -24.93 20.17 -9.45
CA GLN A 119 -26.24 20.83 -9.45
C GLN A 119 -27.24 20.11 -10.34
N ARG A 120 -26.82 19.64 -11.52
CA ARG A 120 -27.65 18.83 -12.41
C ARG A 120 -28.15 17.57 -11.72
N GLN A 121 -27.25 16.83 -11.07
CA GLN A 121 -27.58 15.62 -10.31
C GLN A 121 -28.52 15.89 -9.14
N ALA A 122 -28.38 17.04 -8.47
CA ALA A 122 -29.27 17.41 -7.36
C ALA A 122 -30.72 17.71 -7.82
N ARG A 123 -30.91 18.09 -9.09
CA ARG A 123 -32.24 18.28 -9.69
C ARG A 123 -32.86 16.97 -10.15
N ARG A 124 -32.04 16.04 -10.65
CA ARG A 124 -32.46 14.70 -11.09
C ARG A 124 -31.35 13.70 -10.78
N TRP A 125 -31.58 12.86 -9.79
CA TRP A 125 -30.62 11.83 -9.41
C TRP A 125 -30.64 10.66 -10.39
N PRO A 126 -29.46 10.14 -10.78
CA PRO A 126 -29.37 8.89 -11.53
C PRO A 126 -29.77 7.70 -10.66
N PHE A 127 -30.15 6.59 -11.28
CA PHE A 127 -30.40 5.32 -10.61
C PHE A 127 -29.16 4.85 -9.83
N ALA A 128 -27.99 4.90 -10.46
CA ALA A 128 -26.72 4.52 -9.85
C ALA A 128 -25.72 5.67 -9.81
N LEU A 129 -24.92 5.72 -8.74
CA LEU A 129 -23.88 6.73 -8.58
C LEU A 129 -22.53 6.07 -8.33
N VAL A 130 -21.59 6.26 -9.26
CA VAL A 130 -20.18 5.91 -9.06
C VAL A 130 -19.54 7.00 -8.19
N THR A 131 -18.97 6.62 -7.05
CA THR A 131 -18.47 7.56 -6.03
C THR A 131 -17.30 6.96 -5.26
N THR A 132 -16.73 7.71 -4.31
CA THR A 132 -15.65 7.27 -3.42
C THR A 132 -16.11 7.25 -1.95
N PRO A 133 -15.42 6.53 -1.04
CA PRO A 133 -15.74 6.56 0.39
C PRO A 133 -15.81 7.98 0.97
N GLU A 134 -14.88 8.85 0.59
CA GLU A 134 -14.84 10.24 1.06
C GLU A 134 -16.04 11.05 0.53
N SER A 135 -16.41 10.82 -0.73
CA SER A 135 -17.57 11.47 -1.36
C SER A 135 -18.89 10.99 -0.75
N LEU A 136 -18.97 9.72 -0.33
CA LEU A 136 -20.09 9.20 0.46
C LEU A 136 -20.18 9.90 1.82
N CYS A 137 -19.08 10.02 2.57
CA CYS A 137 -19.07 10.76 3.84
C CYS A 137 -19.47 12.24 3.65
N LEU A 138 -19.09 12.86 2.54
CA LEU A 138 -19.58 14.20 2.19
C LEU A 138 -21.10 14.24 2.00
N MET A 139 -21.70 13.22 1.38
CA MET A 139 -23.16 13.12 1.24
C MET A 139 -23.83 12.91 2.61
N LEU A 140 -23.28 12.05 3.46
CA LEU A 140 -23.76 11.82 4.84
C LEU A 140 -23.68 13.09 5.71
N SER A 141 -22.71 13.97 5.44
CA SER A 141 -22.54 15.22 6.17
C SER A 141 -23.59 16.29 5.85
N ARG A 142 -24.53 16.03 4.94
CA ARG A 142 -25.57 17.00 4.54
C ARG A 142 -26.83 16.81 5.35
N ALA A 143 -27.56 17.90 5.60
CA ALA A 143 -28.83 17.86 6.33
C ALA A 143 -29.89 16.99 5.63
N ASP A 144 -29.88 16.96 4.29
CA ASP A 144 -30.78 16.17 3.44
C ASP A 144 -30.28 14.74 3.18
N ALA A 145 -29.27 14.25 3.90
CA ALA A 145 -28.59 12.98 3.60
C ALA A 145 -29.57 11.80 3.46
N PHE A 146 -30.49 11.62 4.40
CA PHE A 146 -31.46 10.50 4.36
C PHE A 146 -32.71 10.78 3.53
N GLN A 147 -32.95 12.04 3.15
CA GLN A 147 -33.92 12.34 2.09
C GLN A 147 -33.37 11.86 0.73
N VAL A 148 -32.09 12.11 0.47
CA VAL A 148 -31.43 11.68 -0.77
C VAL A 148 -31.14 10.18 -0.74
N LEU A 149 -30.56 9.64 0.33
CA LEU A 149 -30.13 8.25 0.40
C LEU A 149 -31.23 7.29 0.86
N GLY A 150 -32.42 7.77 1.25
CA GLY A 150 -33.51 6.92 1.77
C GLY A 150 -33.99 5.85 0.79
N GLY A 151 -33.86 6.11 -0.52
CA GLY A 151 -34.19 5.16 -1.58
C GLY A 151 -33.08 4.14 -1.90
N LEU A 152 -31.95 4.18 -1.20
CA LEU A 152 -30.81 3.31 -1.45
C LEU A 152 -31.17 1.85 -1.15
N ARG A 153 -30.78 0.93 -2.04
CA ARG A 153 -30.99 -0.53 -1.92
C ARG A 153 -29.70 -1.32 -2.00
N PHE A 154 -28.72 -0.80 -2.73
CA PHE A 154 -27.47 -1.50 -2.99
C PHE A 154 -26.28 -0.59 -2.73
N VAL A 155 -25.25 -1.13 -2.08
CA VAL A 155 -23.90 -0.58 -2.13
C VAL A 155 -22.95 -1.64 -2.64
N MET A 156 -22.23 -1.31 -3.69
CA MET A 156 -21.22 -2.16 -4.32
C MET A 156 -19.85 -1.54 -4.11
N VAL A 157 -18.91 -2.31 -3.58
CA VAL A 157 -17.54 -1.87 -3.29
C VAL A 157 -16.61 -2.55 -4.26
N ASP A 158 -16.05 -1.78 -5.18
CA ASP A 158 -15.08 -2.27 -6.15
C ASP A 158 -13.70 -2.41 -5.52
N GLU A 159 -12.90 -3.33 -6.05
CA GLU A 159 -11.51 -3.59 -5.65
C GLU A 159 -11.31 -3.58 -4.11
N TRP A 160 -12.14 -4.34 -3.40
CA TRP A 160 -12.24 -4.28 -1.93
C TRP A 160 -10.90 -4.48 -1.21
N HIS A 161 -10.01 -5.29 -1.79
CA HIS A 161 -8.66 -5.51 -1.26
C HIS A 161 -7.85 -4.22 -1.09
N GLU A 162 -8.08 -3.18 -1.89
CA GLU A 162 -7.40 -1.89 -1.76
C GLU A 162 -7.88 -1.05 -0.57
N LEU A 163 -9.04 -1.35 0.01
CA LEU A 163 -9.60 -0.61 1.13
C LEU A 163 -9.41 -1.31 2.47
N ILE A 164 -9.49 -2.65 2.54
CA ILE A 164 -9.48 -3.42 3.80
C ILE A 164 -8.34 -2.98 4.71
N GLY A 165 -7.11 -2.91 4.18
CA GLY A 165 -5.88 -2.70 4.95
C GLY A 165 -5.58 -1.28 5.41
N ASN A 166 -6.49 -0.31 5.26
CA ASN A 166 -6.19 1.09 5.57
C ASN A 166 -7.37 1.87 6.16
N LYS A 167 -7.09 3.08 6.68
CA LYS A 167 -8.07 3.97 7.31
C LYS A 167 -9.23 4.36 6.39
N ARG A 168 -9.09 4.26 5.06
CA ARG A 168 -10.21 4.52 4.12
C ARG A 168 -11.22 3.39 4.15
N GLY A 169 -10.77 2.14 4.23
CA GLY A 169 -11.66 1.00 4.48
C GLY A 169 -12.37 1.12 5.82
N VAL A 170 -11.69 1.61 6.85
CA VAL A 170 -12.31 1.86 8.16
C VAL A 170 -13.40 2.92 8.07
N LEU A 171 -13.11 4.06 7.43
CA LEU A 171 -14.11 5.11 7.19
C LEU A 171 -15.34 4.56 6.43
N LEU A 172 -15.10 3.71 5.43
CA LEU A 172 -16.18 3.05 4.69
C LEU A 172 -16.99 2.10 5.57
N GLN A 173 -16.35 1.26 6.39
CA GLN A 173 -17.03 0.35 7.33
C GLN A 173 -18.00 1.14 8.22
N LEU A 174 -17.56 2.27 8.78
CA LEU A 174 -18.39 3.13 9.61
C LEU A 174 -19.59 3.71 8.84
N ALA A 175 -19.36 4.22 7.63
CA ALA A 175 -20.41 4.77 6.78
C ALA A 175 -21.46 3.71 6.40
N LEU A 176 -21.04 2.49 6.08
CA LEU A 176 -21.93 1.38 5.73
C LEU A 176 -22.74 0.89 6.92
N ALA A 177 -22.14 0.76 8.10
CA ALA A 177 -22.84 0.40 9.33
C ALA A 177 -23.94 1.43 9.66
N TRP A 178 -23.62 2.71 9.54
CA TRP A 178 -24.57 3.79 9.75
C TRP A 178 -25.72 3.78 8.72
N LEU A 179 -25.41 3.57 7.43
CA LEU A 179 -26.44 3.44 6.39
C LEU A 179 -27.37 2.25 6.64
N ARG A 180 -26.82 1.06 6.95
CA ARG A 180 -27.62 -0.14 7.26
C ARG A 180 -28.60 0.10 8.40
N HIS A 181 -28.19 0.87 9.42
CA HIS A 181 -29.03 1.19 10.55
C HIS A 181 -30.12 2.22 10.22
N ARG A 182 -29.79 3.26 9.45
CA ARG A 182 -30.68 4.41 9.23
C ARG A 182 -31.69 4.23 8.11
N LEU A 183 -31.46 3.30 7.18
CA LEU A 183 -32.38 3.03 6.08
C LEU A 183 -33.53 2.13 6.55
N ALA A 184 -34.75 2.47 6.16
CA ALA A 184 -35.96 1.73 6.54
C ALA A 184 -36.06 0.33 5.89
N HIS A 185 -35.25 0.07 4.86
CA HIS A 185 -35.24 -1.19 4.13
C HIS A 185 -33.86 -1.86 4.24
N PRO A 186 -33.78 -3.20 4.16
CA PRO A 186 -32.51 -3.90 4.15
C PRO A 186 -31.61 -3.42 3.01
N LEU A 187 -30.40 -2.99 3.37
CA LEU A 187 -29.39 -2.57 2.41
C LEU A 187 -28.52 -3.78 2.02
N GLN A 188 -28.45 -4.11 0.74
CA GLN A 188 -27.55 -5.15 0.25
C GLN A 188 -26.15 -4.59 0.01
N LEU A 189 -25.15 -5.23 0.63
CA LEU A 189 -23.74 -4.88 0.51
C LEU A 189 -23.01 -5.95 -0.28
N TRP A 190 -22.30 -5.54 -1.33
CA TRP A 190 -21.50 -6.44 -2.14
C TRP A 190 -20.11 -5.88 -2.39
N ALA A 191 -19.09 -6.73 -2.34
CA ALA A 191 -17.74 -6.37 -2.75
C ALA A 191 -17.28 -7.16 -3.97
N LEU A 192 -16.41 -6.55 -4.77
CA LEU A 192 -15.63 -7.19 -5.82
C LEU A 192 -14.16 -7.28 -5.40
N SER A 193 -13.54 -8.43 -5.62
CA SER A 193 -12.09 -8.55 -5.47
C SER A 193 -11.50 -9.57 -6.44
N ALA A 194 -10.25 -9.35 -6.83
CA ALA A 194 -9.48 -10.26 -7.69
C ALA A 194 -8.41 -11.06 -6.93
N SER A 195 -7.89 -10.53 -5.83
CA SER A 195 -6.63 -10.97 -5.24
C SER A 195 -6.65 -10.79 -3.72
N LEU A 196 -7.08 -11.83 -3.02
CA LEU A 196 -7.15 -11.86 -1.56
C LEU A 196 -6.77 -13.27 -1.11
N GLY A 197 -5.89 -13.37 -0.10
CA GLY A 197 -5.58 -14.64 0.56
C GLY A 197 -6.76 -15.17 1.37
N ASP A 198 -7.16 -14.45 2.42
CA ASP A 198 -8.31 -14.82 3.26
C ASP A 198 -9.61 -14.13 2.81
N LEU A 199 -10.36 -14.84 1.97
CA LEU A 199 -11.63 -14.36 1.43
C LEU A 199 -12.72 -14.23 2.49
N GLU A 200 -12.75 -15.13 3.48
CA GLU A 200 -13.79 -15.14 4.50
C GLU A 200 -13.60 -13.98 5.47
N ALA A 201 -12.37 -13.76 5.96
CA ALA A 201 -12.05 -12.59 6.77
C ALA A 201 -12.37 -11.30 6.02
N ALA A 202 -11.94 -11.19 4.75
CA ALA A 202 -12.22 -10.01 3.93
C ALA A 202 -13.72 -9.74 3.77
N ALA A 203 -14.54 -10.77 3.57
CA ALA A 203 -15.98 -10.62 3.45
C ALA A 203 -16.64 -10.23 4.78
N ARG A 204 -16.19 -10.79 5.90
CA ARG A 204 -16.67 -10.43 7.25
C ARG A 204 -16.37 -8.98 7.63
N VAL A 205 -15.29 -8.39 7.11
CA VAL A 205 -15.00 -6.95 7.29
C VAL A 205 -16.08 -6.06 6.64
N LEU A 206 -16.64 -6.49 5.50
CA LEU A 206 -17.71 -5.75 4.82
C LEU A 206 -19.09 -6.07 5.41
N VAL A 207 -19.36 -7.37 5.60
CA VAL A 207 -20.63 -7.92 6.07
C VAL A 207 -20.34 -8.84 7.25
N PRO A 208 -20.42 -8.32 8.49
CA PRO A 208 -20.14 -9.10 9.69
C PRO A 208 -21.03 -10.34 9.84
N ASP A 209 -22.28 -10.23 9.41
CA ASP A 209 -23.31 -11.27 9.55
C ASP A 209 -23.30 -12.21 8.33
N LYS A 210 -22.76 -13.43 8.48
CA LYS A 210 -22.81 -14.55 7.51
C LYS A 210 -22.75 -14.11 6.03
N PRO A 211 -21.59 -13.65 5.52
CA PRO A 211 -21.46 -13.19 4.15
C PRO A 211 -21.70 -14.31 3.13
N CYS A 212 -22.37 -14.00 2.01
CA CYS A 212 -22.42 -14.86 0.84
C CYS A 212 -21.09 -14.80 0.08
N MET A 213 -20.50 -15.95 -0.22
CA MET A 213 -19.22 -16.05 -0.90
C MET A 213 -19.42 -16.67 -2.28
N ILE A 214 -19.13 -15.91 -3.33
CA ILE A 214 -19.26 -16.37 -4.71
C ILE A 214 -17.91 -16.30 -5.38
N THR A 215 -17.41 -17.43 -5.83
CA THR A 215 -16.13 -17.55 -6.51
C THR A 215 -16.32 -18.02 -7.94
N SER A 216 -15.68 -17.40 -8.92
CA SER A 216 -15.63 -17.99 -10.27
C SER A 216 -14.85 -19.31 -10.26
N SER A 217 -15.22 -20.27 -11.11
CA SER A 217 -14.45 -21.50 -11.32
C SER A 217 -13.00 -21.22 -11.72
N LYS A 218 -12.11 -22.21 -11.46
CA LYS A 218 -10.64 -22.08 -11.31
C LYS A 218 -10.00 -20.94 -12.12
N PRO A 219 -9.16 -20.11 -11.47
CA PRO A 219 -8.47 -19.01 -12.14
C PRO A 219 -7.69 -19.53 -13.36
N LYS A 220 -7.63 -18.71 -14.42
CA LYS A 220 -6.75 -18.96 -15.57
C LYS A 220 -5.36 -19.33 -15.04
N PRO A 221 -4.72 -20.40 -15.54
CA PRO A 221 -3.36 -20.71 -15.12
C PRO A 221 -2.48 -19.49 -15.44
N ILE A 222 -1.74 -19.02 -14.45
CA ILE A 222 -0.79 -17.92 -14.61
C ILE A 222 0.59 -18.52 -14.78
N ARG A 223 1.24 -18.17 -15.89
CA ARG A 223 2.61 -18.52 -16.17
C ARG A 223 3.52 -17.37 -15.76
N VAL A 224 4.39 -17.64 -14.80
CA VAL A 224 5.46 -16.71 -14.40
C VAL A 224 6.74 -17.18 -15.09
N ASP A 225 7.23 -16.38 -16.02
CA ASP A 225 8.50 -16.58 -16.70
C ASP A 225 9.57 -15.63 -16.15
N CYS A 226 10.84 -15.96 -16.36
CA CYS A 226 11.97 -15.09 -16.08
C CYS A 226 12.78 -14.92 -17.36
N LEU A 227 13.05 -13.67 -17.75
CA LEU A 227 13.95 -13.38 -18.86
C LEU A 227 15.39 -13.61 -18.37
N LEU A 228 15.86 -14.85 -18.53
CA LEU A 228 17.17 -15.27 -18.04
C LEU A 228 18.28 -14.54 -18.81
N PRO A 229 19.29 -13.98 -18.11
CA PRO A 229 20.45 -13.37 -18.76
C PRO A 229 21.18 -14.39 -19.64
N GLU A 230 21.63 -13.94 -20.80
CA GLU A 230 22.51 -14.71 -21.69
C GLU A 230 23.83 -15.06 -20.98
N ALA A 231 24.46 -16.18 -21.35
CA ALA A 231 25.70 -16.65 -20.69
C ALA A 231 26.88 -15.67 -20.78
N SER A 232 26.89 -14.79 -21.80
CA SER A 232 27.86 -13.70 -21.96
C SER A 232 27.60 -12.51 -21.04
N SER A 233 26.38 -12.38 -20.49
CA SER A 233 25.95 -11.29 -19.63
C SER A 233 26.09 -11.66 -18.16
N ARG A 234 27.04 -11.03 -17.46
CA ARG A 234 27.14 -11.14 -16.00
C ARG A 234 26.23 -10.11 -15.35
N LEU A 235 25.10 -10.55 -14.80
CA LEU A 235 24.36 -9.71 -13.86
C LEU A 235 25.23 -9.42 -12.65
N ALA A 236 25.20 -8.17 -12.20
CA ALA A 236 25.76 -7.83 -10.90
C ALA A 236 25.05 -8.62 -9.80
N TRP A 237 25.76 -8.88 -8.71
CA TRP A 237 25.18 -9.55 -7.55
C TRP A 237 24.13 -8.67 -6.84
N ALA A 238 24.20 -7.34 -6.98
CA ALA A 238 23.19 -6.42 -6.44
C ALA A 238 23.05 -5.07 -7.17
N GLY A 239 21.83 -4.50 -7.06
CA GLY A 239 21.59 -3.06 -7.01
C GLY A 239 21.72 -2.26 -8.29
N HIS A 240 21.94 -2.86 -9.46
CA HIS A 240 21.90 -2.09 -10.70
C HIS A 240 20.45 -1.78 -11.10
N LEU A 241 20.25 -0.74 -11.92
CA LEU A 241 18.93 -0.46 -12.52
C LEU A 241 18.44 -1.61 -13.42
N GLY A 242 19.29 -2.61 -13.68
CA GLY A 242 19.03 -3.74 -14.57
C GLY A 242 19.19 -3.43 -16.05
N LEU A 243 19.68 -2.24 -16.40
CA LEU A 243 19.79 -1.78 -17.79
C LEU A 243 20.72 -2.65 -18.67
N THR A 244 21.54 -3.53 -18.07
CA THR A 244 22.26 -4.58 -18.80
C THR A 244 21.31 -5.52 -19.54
N MET A 245 20.08 -5.66 -19.06
CA MET A 245 19.01 -6.43 -19.71
C MET A 245 18.23 -5.63 -20.75
N CYS A 246 18.52 -4.34 -20.95
CA CYS A 246 17.74 -3.45 -21.81
C CYS A 246 17.65 -3.95 -23.24
N GLU A 247 18.79 -4.31 -23.84
CA GLU A 247 18.80 -4.82 -25.22
C GLU A 247 18.12 -6.19 -25.35
N GLN A 248 18.26 -7.06 -24.34
CA GLN A 248 17.57 -8.36 -24.34
C GLN A 248 16.06 -8.19 -24.19
N LEU A 249 15.61 -7.28 -23.33
CA LEU A 249 14.20 -6.92 -23.20
C LEU A 249 13.69 -6.25 -24.49
N ALA A 250 14.48 -5.38 -25.12
CA ALA A 250 14.10 -4.74 -26.37
C ALA A 250 13.84 -5.76 -27.48
N ARG A 251 14.75 -6.73 -27.66
CA ARG A 251 14.55 -7.87 -28.59
C ARG A 251 13.34 -8.72 -28.23
N TYR A 252 13.06 -8.93 -26.94
CA TYR A 252 11.87 -9.64 -26.50
C TYR A 252 10.58 -8.88 -26.87
N LEU A 253 10.59 -7.55 -26.70
CA LEU A 253 9.45 -6.68 -26.99
C LEU A 253 9.23 -6.44 -28.49
N ASP A 254 10.29 -6.44 -29.31
CA ASP A 254 10.21 -6.32 -30.78
C ASP A 254 9.30 -7.41 -31.40
N GLN A 255 9.15 -8.55 -30.73
CA GLN A 255 8.34 -9.69 -31.17
C GLN A 255 6.88 -9.62 -30.70
N ARG A 256 6.48 -8.53 -30.02
CA ARG A 256 5.16 -8.38 -29.39
C ARG A 256 4.41 -7.22 -30.01
N LYS A 257 3.10 -7.38 -30.19
CA LYS A 257 2.21 -6.32 -30.70
C LYS A 257 2.03 -5.21 -29.68
N ASN A 258 1.81 -5.58 -28.43
CA ASN A 258 1.67 -4.64 -27.33
C ASN A 258 2.14 -5.20 -25.98
N ALA A 259 2.64 -4.33 -25.11
CA ALA A 259 3.16 -4.72 -23.82
C ALA A 259 3.07 -3.63 -22.74
N LEU A 260 3.00 -4.09 -21.49
CA LEU A 260 3.16 -3.26 -20.30
C LEU A 260 4.47 -3.61 -19.59
N VAL A 261 5.27 -2.60 -19.28
CA VAL A 261 6.54 -2.75 -18.56
C VAL A 261 6.42 -2.09 -17.19
N PHE A 262 6.15 -2.91 -16.18
CA PHE A 262 6.01 -2.48 -14.80
C PHE A 262 7.37 -2.31 -14.12
N THR A 263 7.49 -1.23 -13.36
CA THR A 263 8.65 -0.92 -12.50
C THR A 263 8.17 -0.63 -11.09
N ASN A 264 9.06 -0.77 -10.11
CA ASN A 264 8.70 -0.59 -8.69
C ASN A 264 8.77 0.87 -8.24
N THR A 265 9.49 1.73 -8.95
CA THR A 265 9.65 3.14 -8.60
C THR A 265 9.52 4.04 -9.82
N ARG A 266 9.11 5.30 -9.60
CA ARG A 266 8.98 6.31 -10.65
C ARG A 266 10.31 6.57 -11.35
N SER A 267 11.38 6.70 -10.55
CA SER A 267 12.72 6.87 -11.10
C SER A 267 13.13 5.70 -11.98
N GLN A 268 12.86 4.45 -11.57
CA GLN A 268 13.13 3.29 -12.42
C GLN A 268 12.31 3.32 -13.72
N ALA A 269 11.03 3.72 -13.66
CA ALA A 269 10.18 3.87 -14.85
C ALA A 269 10.79 4.86 -15.86
N GLU A 270 11.21 6.04 -15.40
CA GLU A 270 11.82 7.06 -16.25
C GLU A 270 13.13 6.58 -16.88
N HIS A 271 14.03 5.95 -16.10
CA HIS A 271 15.30 5.44 -16.63
C HIS A 271 15.10 4.32 -17.66
N TRP A 272 14.16 3.39 -17.42
CA TRP A 272 13.86 2.33 -18.37
C TRP A 272 13.16 2.83 -19.62
N TYR A 273 12.26 3.82 -19.50
CA TYR A 273 11.64 4.47 -20.64
C TYR A 273 12.69 5.11 -21.55
N GLN A 274 13.63 5.88 -20.99
CA GLN A 274 14.71 6.49 -21.77
C GLN A 274 15.62 5.43 -22.39
N ALA A 275 16.09 4.45 -21.61
CA ALA A 275 16.99 3.40 -22.12
C ALA A 275 16.36 2.56 -23.24
N LEU A 276 15.07 2.24 -23.14
CA LEU A 276 14.34 1.53 -24.20
C LEU A 276 14.18 2.39 -25.45
N LEU A 277 13.92 3.70 -25.29
CA LEU A 277 13.79 4.63 -26.41
C LEU A 277 15.15 4.84 -27.11
N ASP A 278 16.24 4.94 -26.36
CA ASP A 278 17.60 5.03 -26.89
C ASP A 278 17.98 3.76 -27.66
N ALA A 279 17.64 2.59 -27.14
CA ALA A 279 17.89 1.30 -27.80
C ALA A 279 17.00 1.07 -29.04
N ARG A 280 15.81 1.67 -29.07
CA ARG A 280 14.82 1.56 -30.15
C ARG A 280 14.16 2.91 -30.46
N PRO A 281 14.85 3.85 -31.12
CA PRO A 281 14.31 5.18 -31.42
C PRO A 281 13.00 5.16 -32.22
N GLN A 282 12.77 4.11 -33.00
CA GLN A 282 11.54 3.88 -33.77
C GLN A 282 10.29 3.67 -32.91
N TRP A 283 10.42 3.46 -31.60
CA TRP A 283 9.28 3.39 -30.68
C TRP A 283 8.77 4.78 -30.25
N ALA A 284 9.45 5.86 -30.65
CA ALA A 284 8.95 7.21 -30.47
C ALA A 284 7.53 7.34 -31.04
N GLY A 285 6.62 7.92 -30.25
CA GLY A 285 5.20 8.03 -30.59
C GLY A 285 4.37 6.76 -30.41
N ARG A 286 4.99 5.58 -30.22
CA ARG A 286 4.33 4.29 -29.94
C ARG A 286 4.55 3.79 -28.51
N MET A 287 5.49 4.40 -27.78
CA MET A 287 5.80 4.14 -26.38
C MET A 287 5.48 5.34 -25.49
N ALA A 288 4.88 5.09 -24.32
CA ALA A 288 4.60 6.12 -23.32
C ALA A 288 5.06 5.74 -21.91
N LEU A 289 5.18 6.76 -21.04
CA LEU A 289 5.44 6.62 -19.62
C LEU A 289 4.13 6.85 -18.83
N HIS A 290 3.90 6.07 -17.77
CA HIS A 290 2.73 6.23 -16.91
C HIS A 290 3.03 6.06 -15.42
N HIS A 291 2.89 7.14 -14.63
CA HIS A 291 2.95 7.09 -13.17
C HIS A 291 2.18 8.23 -12.50
N ALA A 292 1.90 8.11 -11.20
CA ALA A 292 1.04 9.04 -10.45
C ALA A 292 1.50 10.51 -10.42
N SER A 293 2.79 10.80 -10.62
CA SER A 293 3.27 12.20 -10.70
C SER A 293 2.94 12.91 -12.01
N LEU A 294 2.46 12.20 -13.04
CA LEU A 294 2.11 12.83 -14.31
C LEU A 294 0.76 13.56 -14.19
N ASP A 295 0.63 14.64 -14.95
CA ASP A 295 -0.60 15.40 -15.08
C ASP A 295 -1.78 14.50 -15.48
N LEU A 296 -2.97 14.84 -14.97
CA LEU A 296 -4.18 14.07 -15.21
C LEU A 296 -4.52 13.95 -16.70
N SER A 297 -4.28 15.02 -17.48
CA SER A 297 -4.49 15.03 -18.93
C SER A 297 -3.60 14.02 -19.64
N VAL A 298 -2.31 13.96 -19.26
CA VAL A 298 -1.34 13.01 -19.82
C VAL A 298 -1.73 11.58 -19.48
N ARG A 299 -2.08 11.31 -18.22
CA ARG A 299 -2.51 9.96 -17.81
C ARG A 299 -3.73 9.47 -18.58
N ARG A 300 -4.76 10.31 -18.70
CA ARG A 300 -5.97 10.01 -19.49
C ARG A 300 -5.66 9.75 -20.96
N TRP A 301 -4.76 10.54 -21.55
CA TRP A 301 -4.34 10.32 -22.93
C TRP A 301 -3.66 8.96 -23.10
N VAL A 302 -2.73 8.59 -22.22
CA VAL A 302 -2.06 7.27 -22.26
C VAL A 302 -3.06 6.13 -22.08
N GLU A 303 -3.96 6.24 -21.10
CA GLU A 303 -5.01 5.24 -20.83
C GLU A 303 -5.92 5.05 -22.07
N GLN A 304 -6.34 6.15 -22.70
CA GLN A 304 -7.16 6.12 -23.91
C GLN A 304 -6.40 5.56 -25.12
N ALA A 305 -5.15 5.98 -25.32
CA ALA A 305 -4.32 5.53 -26.43
C ALA A 305 -3.92 4.05 -26.31
N LEU A 306 -3.81 3.53 -25.07
CA LEU A 306 -3.66 2.11 -24.82
C LEU A 306 -4.95 1.34 -25.16
N LYS A 307 -6.13 1.92 -24.89
CA LYS A 307 -7.43 1.32 -25.18
C LYS A 307 -7.77 1.31 -26.68
N SER A 308 -7.41 2.36 -27.41
CA SER A 308 -7.58 2.43 -28.87
C SER A 308 -6.54 1.58 -29.62
N GLY A 309 -5.43 1.22 -28.96
CA GLY A 309 -4.31 0.51 -29.57
C GLY A 309 -3.31 1.42 -30.29
N ASP A 310 -3.43 2.74 -30.12
CA ASP A 310 -2.48 3.72 -30.66
C ASP A 310 -1.09 3.60 -30.01
N LEU A 311 -1.04 3.20 -28.73
CA LEU A 311 0.19 2.86 -28.02
C LEU A 311 0.41 1.35 -27.99
N SER A 312 1.61 0.93 -28.41
CA SER A 312 2.04 -0.47 -28.31
C SER A 312 2.81 -0.77 -27.03
N LEU A 313 3.46 0.22 -26.41
CA LEU A 313 4.30 -0.03 -25.24
C LEU A 313 4.07 1.03 -24.16
N VAL A 314 3.86 0.61 -22.92
CA VAL A 314 3.76 1.56 -21.80
C VAL A 314 4.67 1.11 -20.66
N VAL A 315 5.62 1.98 -20.31
CA VAL A 315 6.46 1.82 -19.12
C VAL A 315 5.72 2.47 -17.95
N CYS A 316 5.45 1.73 -16.89
CA CYS A 316 4.56 2.19 -15.83
C CYS A 316 4.97 1.75 -14.43
N THR A 317 4.42 2.41 -13.43
CA THR A 317 4.45 1.95 -12.03
C THR A 317 3.13 1.23 -11.69
N SER A 318 2.83 1.03 -10.40
CA SER A 318 1.55 0.47 -9.93
C SER A 318 0.30 1.29 -10.28
N SER A 319 0.45 2.40 -11.00
CA SER A 319 -0.64 3.22 -11.51
C SER A 319 -1.53 2.50 -12.53
N LEU A 320 -1.03 1.44 -13.16
CA LEU A 320 -1.79 0.59 -14.08
C LEU A 320 -1.98 -0.85 -13.54
N ASP A 321 -1.70 -1.10 -12.25
CA ASP A 321 -1.94 -2.42 -11.63
C ASP A 321 -3.45 -2.73 -11.59
N LEU A 322 -4.26 -1.68 -11.38
CA LEU A 322 -5.66 -1.77 -11.01
C LEU A 322 -6.58 -1.06 -12.01
N GLY A 323 -7.75 -1.66 -12.21
CA GLY A 323 -9.00 -1.05 -12.67
C GLY A 323 -9.07 -0.28 -14.00
N VAL A 324 -7.99 -0.02 -14.73
CA VAL A 324 -8.11 0.56 -16.08
C VAL A 324 -8.49 -0.55 -17.06
N ASP A 325 -9.61 -0.38 -17.75
CA ASP A 325 -10.13 -1.34 -18.71
C ASP A 325 -9.57 -1.05 -20.12
N PHE A 326 -8.41 -1.63 -20.39
CA PHE A 326 -7.82 -1.74 -21.72
C PHE A 326 -7.82 -3.20 -22.17
N SER A 327 -7.85 -3.42 -23.49
CA SER A 327 -7.76 -4.77 -24.06
C SER A 327 -6.51 -5.48 -23.53
N PRO A 328 -6.60 -6.77 -23.15
CA PRO A 328 -5.45 -7.52 -22.64
C PRO A 328 -4.23 -7.32 -23.54
N VAL A 329 -3.07 -7.08 -22.94
CA VAL A 329 -1.83 -6.94 -23.70
C VAL A 329 -1.22 -8.31 -23.99
N GLU A 330 -0.33 -8.38 -24.97
CA GLU A 330 0.34 -9.62 -25.35
C GLU A 330 1.39 -10.00 -24.32
N ALA A 331 2.15 -9.02 -23.83
CA ALA A 331 3.18 -9.24 -22.83
C ALA A 331 3.03 -8.29 -21.64
N VAL A 332 3.19 -8.84 -20.44
CA VAL A 332 3.37 -8.06 -19.21
C VAL A 332 4.74 -8.36 -18.67
N ILE A 333 5.51 -7.31 -18.44
CA ILE A 333 6.88 -7.36 -17.97
C ILE A 333 6.95 -6.77 -16.57
N GLN A 334 7.64 -7.46 -15.67
CA GLN A 334 7.99 -6.96 -14.35
C GLN A 334 9.50 -6.70 -14.30
N ILE A 335 9.91 -5.45 -14.21
CA ILE A 335 11.33 -5.09 -14.00
C ILE A 335 11.68 -5.27 -12.52
N GLY A 336 12.67 -6.13 -12.28
CA GLY A 336 13.17 -6.50 -10.97
C GLY A 336 12.19 -7.34 -10.16
N SER A 337 12.44 -7.41 -8.86
CA SER A 337 11.62 -8.15 -7.91
C SER A 337 10.13 -7.81 -8.01
N PRO A 338 9.22 -8.80 -7.95
CA PRO A 338 7.78 -8.55 -7.90
C PRO A 338 7.31 -8.00 -6.55
N LYS A 339 8.11 -8.16 -5.48
CA LYS A 339 7.85 -7.78 -4.09
C LYS A 339 6.65 -8.44 -3.40
N GLY A 340 5.61 -8.81 -4.12
CA GLY A 340 4.47 -9.56 -3.60
C GLY A 340 3.73 -10.36 -4.67
N VAL A 341 3.09 -11.45 -4.25
CA VAL A 341 2.47 -12.48 -5.10
C VAL A 341 1.12 -12.01 -5.64
N ALA A 342 0.26 -11.41 -4.80
CA ALA A 342 -1.04 -10.87 -5.20
C ALA A 342 -0.90 -9.77 -6.25
N ARG A 343 0.10 -8.91 -6.12
CA ARG A 343 0.41 -7.89 -7.12
C ARG A 343 0.89 -8.49 -8.43
N LEU A 344 1.80 -9.47 -8.37
CA LEU A 344 2.26 -10.18 -9.56
C LEU A 344 1.06 -10.83 -10.28
N MET A 345 0.14 -11.44 -9.53
CA MET A 345 -1.09 -12.02 -10.04
C MET A 345 -1.98 -10.98 -10.75
N GLN A 346 -2.19 -9.81 -10.14
CA GLN A 346 -2.94 -8.70 -10.75
C GLN A 346 -2.31 -8.23 -12.06
N ARG A 347 -0.99 -8.04 -12.08
CA ARG A 347 -0.23 -7.63 -13.27
C ARG A 347 -0.33 -8.68 -14.36
N ALA A 348 -0.13 -9.96 -14.03
CA ALA A 348 -0.28 -11.06 -14.97
C ALA A 348 -1.70 -11.12 -15.55
N GLY A 349 -2.73 -10.80 -14.77
CA GLY A 349 -4.12 -10.70 -15.23
C GLY A 349 -4.38 -9.62 -16.29
N ARG A 350 -3.38 -8.79 -16.62
CA ARG A 350 -3.43 -7.83 -17.74
C ARG A 350 -2.98 -8.42 -19.07
N SER A 351 -2.44 -9.64 -19.09
CA SER A 351 -2.11 -10.35 -20.32
C SER A 351 -3.11 -11.46 -20.67
N GLY A 352 -3.15 -11.82 -21.95
CA GLY A 352 -3.92 -12.95 -22.45
C GLY A 352 -5.06 -12.53 -23.36
N HIS A 353 -4.76 -12.46 -24.66
CA HIS A 353 -5.65 -12.00 -25.74
C HIS A 353 -6.86 -12.90 -26.05
N GLN A 354 -6.90 -14.14 -25.55
CA GLN A 354 -7.95 -15.11 -25.91
C GLN A 354 -8.66 -15.71 -24.69
N PRO A 355 -9.98 -15.95 -24.78
CA PRO A 355 -10.69 -16.83 -23.85
C PRO A 355 -9.96 -18.18 -23.73
N GLY A 356 -9.64 -18.60 -22.51
CA GLY A 356 -8.90 -19.84 -22.25
C GLY A 356 -7.36 -19.76 -22.31
N ALA A 357 -6.76 -18.73 -22.93
CA ALA A 357 -5.30 -18.57 -22.94
C ALA A 357 -4.75 -18.23 -21.55
N ALA A 358 -3.64 -18.86 -21.15
CA ALA A 358 -2.96 -18.60 -19.88
C ALA A 358 -2.53 -17.13 -19.79
N ALA A 359 -2.78 -16.51 -18.63
CA ALA A 359 -2.17 -15.23 -18.31
C ALA A 359 -0.67 -15.44 -18.10
N SER A 360 0.17 -14.54 -18.56
CA SER A 360 1.62 -14.63 -18.42
C SER A 360 2.25 -13.32 -17.96
N ILE A 361 3.34 -13.45 -17.21
CA ILE A 361 4.16 -12.34 -16.78
C ILE A 361 5.62 -12.75 -16.85
N THR A 362 6.46 -11.90 -17.44
CA THR A 362 7.89 -12.13 -17.53
C THR A 362 8.62 -11.19 -16.57
N ILE A 363 9.34 -11.77 -15.61
CA ILE A 363 10.21 -11.03 -14.69
C ILE A 363 11.57 -10.79 -15.37
N VAL A 364 12.02 -9.55 -15.39
CA VAL A 364 13.34 -9.14 -15.90
C VAL A 364 14.21 -8.79 -14.69
N PRO A 365 15.15 -9.67 -14.29
CA PRO A 365 15.97 -9.45 -13.12
C PRO A 365 16.90 -8.24 -13.33
N THR A 366 17.05 -7.42 -12.29
CA THR A 366 18.02 -6.32 -12.25
C THR A 366 19.35 -6.72 -11.60
N HIS A 367 19.35 -7.82 -10.86
CA HIS A 367 20.54 -8.48 -10.32
C HIS A 367 20.32 -9.99 -10.13
N ALA A 368 21.40 -10.73 -9.88
CA ALA A 368 21.40 -12.20 -9.93
C ALA A 368 20.43 -12.87 -8.92
N LEU A 369 20.32 -12.33 -7.70
CA LEU A 369 19.43 -12.88 -6.66
C LEU A 369 17.93 -12.75 -7.02
N GLU A 370 17.52 -11.77 -7.83
CA GLU A 370 16.14 -11.64 -8.30
C GLU A 370 15.71 -12.77 -9.25
N VAL A 371 16.64 -13.54 -9.81
CA VAL A 371 16.31 -14.76 -10.56
C VAL A 371 15.71 -15.82 -9.64
N ILE A 372 16.22 -15.93 -8.41
CA ILE A 372 15.68 -16.83 -7.37
C ILE A 372 14.31 -16.33 -6.94
N GLU A 373 14.13 -15.02 -6.81
CA GLU A 373 12.83 -14.42 -6.53
C GLU A 373 11.79 -14.73 -7.61
N ALA A 374 12.16 -14.71 -8.89
CA ALA A 374 11.25 -15.10 -9.95
C ALA A 374 10.78 -16.56 -9.82
N ALA A 375 11.67 -17.48 -9.41
CA ALA A 375 11.30 -18.86 -9.11
C ALA A 375 10.39 -18.96 -7.88
N ALA A 376 10.71 -18.22 -6.81
CA ALA A 376 9.92 -18.17 -5.58
C ALA A 376 8.50 -17.66 -5.84
N ALA A 377 8.36 -16.58 -6.61
CA ALA A 377 7.05 -16.03 -6.96
C ALA A 377 6.21 -17.01 -7.79
N ALA A 378 6.84 -17.74 -8.73
CA ALA A 378 6.17 -18.78 -9.49
C ALA A 378 5.68 -19.94 -8.60
N GLN A 379 6.47 -20.33 -7.59
CA GLN A 379 6.09 -21.38 -6.64
C GLN A 379 4.94 -20.92 -5.72
N ALA A 380 5.03 -19.71 -5.14
CA ALA A 380 4.02 -19.15 -4.25
C ALA A 380 2.67 -19.00 -4.97
N LEU A 381 2.69 -18.49 -6.20
CA LEU A 381 1.49 -18.35 -7.01
C LEU A 381 0.85 -19.70 -7.34
N LYS A 382 1.67 -20.72 -7.62
CA LYS A 382 1.19 -22.10 -7.86
C LYS A 382 0.59 -22.72 -6.60
N ALA A 383 1.09 -22.36 -5.42
CA ALA A 383 0.58 -22.81 -4.13
C ALA A 383 -0.68 -22.04 -3.67
N GLY A 384 -1.04 -20.94 -4.34
CA GLY A 384 -2.16 -20.08 -3.92
C GLY A 384 -1.87 -19.22 -2.69
N GLU A 385 -0.58 -19.01 -2.39
CA GLU A 385 -0.13 -18.22 -1.24
C GLU A 385 -0.14 -16.74 -1.61
N LEU A 386 -1.23 -16.05 -1.25
CA LEU A 386 -1.44 -14.63 -1.50
C LEU A 386 -1.47 -13.84 -0.20
N GLU A 387 -0.98 -12.59 -0.26
CA GLU A 387 -0.99 -11.68 0.87
C GLU A 387 -2.41 -11.49 1.44
N SER A 388 -2.53 -11.65 2.76
CA SER A 388 -3.73 -11.27 3.50
C SER A 388 -3.73 -9.78 3.84
N ARG A 389 -4.92 -9.20 4.02
CA ARG A 389 -5.09 -7.79 4.42
C ARG A 389 -6.02 -7.71 5.62
N THR A 390 -5.56 -7.07 6.68
CA THR A 390 -6.32 -6.89 7.92
C THR A 390 -6.69 -5.42 8.13
N PRO A 391 -7.90 -5.12 8.62
CA PRO A 391 -8.28 -3.74 8.92
C PRO A 391 -7.47 -3.17 10.09
N PRO A 392 -7.05 -1.89 10.03
CA PRO A 392 -6.40 -1.24 11.16
C PRO A 392 -7.31 -1.23 12.40
N PRO A 393 -6.82 -1.68 13.58
CA PRO A 393 -7.64 -1.71 14.79
C PRO A 393 -7.78 -0.32 15.39
N ARG A 394 -9.00 0.04 15.80
CA ARG A 394 -9.39 1.23 16.58
C ARG A 394 -8.71 2.55 16.17
N PRO A 395 -8.79 3.01 14.90
CA PRO A 395 -8.27 4.32 14.52
C PRO A 395 -9.21 5.44 15.05
N ILE A 396 -8.91 5.95 16.24
CA ILE A 396 -9.73 6.95 16.96
C ILE A 396 -9.87 8.25 16.17
N ASP A 397 -8.84 8.68 15.44
CA ASP A 397 -8.92 9.82 14.50
C ASP A 397 -10.05 9.68 13.46
N VAL A 398 -10.22 8.49 12.88
CA VAL A 398 -11.30 8.19 11.93
C VAL A 398 -12.65 8.20 12.63
N LEU A 399 -12.73 7.65 13.85
CA LEU A 399 -13.96 7.67 14.65
C LEU A 399 -14.41 9.10 14.94
N VAL A 400 -13.54 9.95 15.50
CA VAL A 400 -13.90 11.33 15.84
C VAL A 400 -14.27 12.13 14.59
N GLN A 401 -13.57 11.92 13.47
CA GLN A 401 -13.93 12.51 12.19
C GLN A 401 -15.32 12.07 11.73
N PHE A 402 -15.62 10.78 11.87
CA PHE A 402 -16.91 10.22 11.47
C PHE A 402 -18.05 10.76 12.34
N MET A 403 -17.86 10.89 13.65
CA MET A 403 -18.83 11.52 14.56
C MET A 403 -19.16 12.96 14.12
N VAL A 404 -18.14 13.77 13.82
CA VAL A 404 -18.36 15.14 13.31
C VAL A 404 -19.04 15.13 11.94
N THR A 405 -18.77 14.11 11.10
CA THR A 405 -19.44 13.91 9.81
C THR A 405 -20.94 13.71 10.01
N LEU A 406 -21.34 12.80 10.92
CA LEU A 406 -22.75 12.55 11.22
C LEU A 406 -23.44 13.77 11.85
N ALA A 407 -22.73 14.47 12.74
CA ALA A 407 -23.22 15.69 13.38
C ALA A 407 -23.42 16.86 12.42
N CYS A 408 -22.67 16.94 11.31
CA CYS A 408 -22.92 17.92 10.25
C CYS A 408 -24.19 17.60 9.43
N GLY A 409 -24.59 16.33 9.42
CA GLY A 409 -25.81 15.87 8.79
C GLY A 409 -27.02 15.97 9.74
N PRO A 410 -27.92 14.97 9.75
CA PRO A 410 -29.09 14.96 10.62
C PRO A 410 -28.79 14.83 12.13
N GLY A 411 -27.55 14.49 12.48
CA GLY A 411 -27.14 14.18 13.86
C GLY A 411 -27.19 12.68 14.19
N PHE A 412 -26.67 12.33 15.36
CA PHE A 412 -26.61 10.95 15.86
C PHE A 412 -26.97 10.85 17.34
N ASP A 413 -27.54 9.70 17.72
CA ASP A 413 -27.69 9.28 19.11
C ASP A 413 -26.43 8.52 19.54
N SER A 414 -25.90 8.82 20.73
CA SER A 414 -24.61 8.27 21.18
C SER A 414 -24.69 6.78 21.51
N GLN A 415 -25.77 6.33 22.15
CA GLN A 415 -25.92 4.92 22.55
C GLN A 415 -26.08 4.01 21.32
N THR A 416 -26.89 4.47 20.36
CA THR A 416 -27.08 3.82 19.07
C THR A 416 -25.77 3.76 18.31
N LEU A 417 -25.04 4.87 18.21
CA LEU A 417 -23.76 4.90 17.50
C LEU A 417 -22.75 3.93 18.14
N TYR A 418 -22.59 3.94 19.46
CA TYR A 418 -21.68 3.02 20.16
C TYR A 418 -21.97 1.55 19.85
N THR A 419 -23.25 1.16 19.88
CA THR A 419 -23.68 -0.21 19.57
C THR A 419 -23.32 -0.60 18.13
N LEU A 420 -23.51 0.32 17.17
CA LEU A 420 -23.18 0.08 15.76
C LEU A 420 -21.68 -0.02 15.52
N LEU A 421 -20.87 0.83 16.17
CA LEU A 421 -19.42 0.82 15.99
C LEU A 421 -18.83 -0.55 16.35
N ARG A 422 -19.31 -1.17 17.43
CA ARG A 422 -18.88 -2.50 17.89
C ARG A 422 -19.25 -3.65 16.96
N GLN A 423 -20.10 -3.41 15.96
CA GLN A 423 -20.42 -4.39 14.91
C GLN A 423 -19.42 -4.31 13.74
N THR A 424 -18.56 -3.29 13.70
CA THR A 424 -17.55 -3.14 12.65
C THR A 424 -16.23 -3.81 13.04
N ALA A 425 -15.53 -4.39 12.06
CA ALA A 425 -14.29 -5.13 12.32
C ALA A 425 -13.19 -4.30 13.00
N SER A 426 -13.11 -3.00 12.67
CA SER A 426 -12.08 -2.12 13.22
C SER A 426 -12.37 -1.66 14.65
N PHE A 427 -13.62 -1.74 15.11
CA PHE A 427 -14.08 -1.23 16.41
C PHE A 427 -14.85 -2.28 17.22
N CYS A 428 -14.73 -3.56 16.90
CA CYS A 428 -15.40 -4.65 17.63
C CYS A 428 -15.06 -4.64 19.14
N ASP A 429 -13.80 -4.31 19.44
CA ASP A 429 -13.25 -4.20 20.80
C ASP A 429 -13.27 -2.75 21.34
N LEU A 430 -14.09 -1.85 20.78
CA LEU A 430 -14.22 -0.49 21.29
C LEU A 430 -14.84 -0.50 22.69
N SER A 431 -14.09 0.01 23.67
CA SER A 431 -14.55 0.13 25.05
C SER A 431 -15.52 1.30 25.22
N ALA A 432 -16.38 1.22 26.23
CA ALA A 432 -17.28 2.34 26.58
C ALA A 432 -16.49 3.60 26.98
N GLN A 433 -15.34 3.41 27.64
CA GLN A 433 -14.46 4.52 28.05
C GLN A 433 -13.84 5.21 26.83
N ASP A 434 -13.35 4.46 25.84
CA ASP A 434 -12.77 5.03 24.62
C ASP A 434 -13.83 5.79 23.80
N PHE A 435 -15.06 5.25 23.75
CA PHE A 435 -16.18 5.92 23.10
C PHE A 435 -16.57 7.22 23.81
N GLU A 436 -16.70 7.19 25.14
CA GLU A 436 -17.00 8.40 25.92
C GLU A 436 -15.90 9.44 25.76
N TRP A 437 -14.63 9.02 25.75
CA TRP A 437 -13.50 9.90 25.44
C TRP A 437 -13.67 10.56 24.07
N ALA A 438 -14.02 9.80 23.03
CA ALA A 438 -14.23 10.33 21.69
C ALA A 438 -15.39 11.34 21.65
N LEU A 439 -16.47 11.09 22.40
CA LEU A 439 -17.62 11.99 22.52
C LEU A 439 -17.26 13.30 23.26
N GLN A 440 -16.54 13.22 24.37
CA GLN A 440 -16.01 14.40 25.08
C GLN A 440 -15.03 15.18 24.21
N PHE A 441 -14.20 14.49 23.43
CA PHE A 441 -13.25 15.10 22.52
C PHE A 441 -13.93 15.92 21.42
N VAL A 442 -14.97 15.39 20.78
CA VAL A 442 -15.69 16.14 19.73
C VAL A 442 -16.60 17.23 20.28
N SER A 443 -17.06 17.10 21.53
CA SER A 443 -18.02 18.04 22.12
C SER A 443 -17.40 19.18 22.90
N ARG A 444 -16.29 18.92 23.59
CA ARG A 444 -15.63 19.89 24.49
C ARG A 444 -14.12 19.95 24.29
N GLY A 445 -13.58 19.32 23.24
CA GLY A 445 -12.15 19.29 22.98
C GLY A 445 -11.34 18.41 23.95
N GLY A 446 -12.01 17.53 24.71
CA GLY A 446 -11.38 16.70 25.73
C GLY A 446 -10.97 17.50 26.97
N GLU A 447 -10.05 16.95 27.76
CA GLU A 447 -9.59 17.61 29.00
C GLU A 447 -8.75 18.86 28.70
N SER A 448 -7.88 18.78 27.69
CA SER A 448 -6.90 19.81 27.38
C SER A 448 -7.45 21.02 26.62
N LEU A 449 -8.54 20.87 25.84
CA LEU A 449 -9.02 21.94 24.94
C LEU A 449 -10.37 22.54 25.35
N ARG A 450 -10.85 22.28 26.57
CA ARG A 450 -12.14 22.77 27.10
C ARG A 450 -12.30 24.29 27.11
N ALA A 451 -11.19 25.02 27.17
CA ALA A 451 -11.20 26.48 27.16
C ALA A 451 -11.33 27.09 25.74
N TYR A 452 -11.31 26.27 24.69
CA TYR A 452 -11.20 26.72 23.30
C TYR A 452 -12.47 26.36 22.51
N PRO A 453 -13.40 27.32 22.31
CA PRO A 453 -14.70 27.06 21.69
C PRO A 453 -14.66 26.48 20.27
N ASP A 454 -13.56 26.69 19.53
CA ASP A 454 -13.37 26.14 18.19
C ASP A 454 -13.17 24.60 18.19
N HIS A 455 -12.85 24.00 19.35
CA HIS A 455 -12.77 22.55 19.54
C HIS A 455 -14.07 21.94 20.09
N HIS A 456 -15.08 22.76 20.38
CA HIS A 456 -16.43 22.32 20.77
C HIS A 456 -17.26 22.11 19.52
N ARG A 457 -16.94 21.05 18.76
CA ARG A 457 -17.46 20.86 17.39
C ARG A 457 -18.90 20.38 17.39
N VAL A 458 -19.29 19.60 18.38
CA VAL A 458 -20.59 18.94 18.44
C VAL A 458 -21.28 19.26 19.76
N ALA A 459 -22.58 19.50 19.73
CA ALA A 459 -23.40 19.71 20.92
C ALA A 459 -24.68 18.87 20.83
N MET A 460 -25.23 18.52 21.98
CA MET A 460 -26.51 17.83 22.07
C MET A 460 -27.64 18.83 21.85
N GLY A 461 -28.55 18.52 20.93
CA GLY A 461 -29.79 19.27 20.74
C GLY A 461 -30.86 18.85 21.75
N ASP A 462 -31.96 19.60 21.79
CA ASP A 462 -33.09 19.36 22.69
C ASP A 462 -33.77 18.00 22.46
N ASP A 463 -33.61 17.44 21.27
CA ASP A 463 -34.09 16.11 20.87
C ASP A 463 -33.13 14.96 21.21
N GLY A 464 -32.08 15.25 22.00
CA GLY A 464 -31.07 14.26 22.41
C GLY A 464 -30.06 13.89 21.32
N LEU A 465 -30.14 14.49 20.12
CA LEU A 465 -29.22 14.18 19.02
C LEU A 465 -28.02 15.13 19.01
N TRP A 466 -26.84 14.57 18.78
CA TRP A 466 -25.59 15.31 18.66
C TRP A 466 -25.44 15.93 17.27
N ARG A 467 -25.24 17.25 17.20
CA ARG A 467 -25.13 18.04 15.96
C ARG A 467 -24.04 19.10 16.02
N VAL A 468 -23.56 19.51 14.84
CA VAL A 468 -22.71 20.70 14.71
C VAL A 468 -23.63 21.92 14.59
N LEU A 469 -23.61 22.79 15.61
CA LEU A 469 -24.47 24.00 15.64
C LEU A 469 -23.93 25.14 14.77
N ARG A 470 -22.63 25.12 14.48
CA ARG A 470 -21.89 26.21 13.82
C ARG A 470 -21.64 25.93 12.34
N THR A 471 -22.20 26.76 11.46
CA THR A 471 -22.08 26.57 10.01
C THR A 471 -20.65 26.72 9.47
N ASP A 472 -19.79 27.48 10.14
CA ASP A 472 -18.37 27.61 9.79
C ASP A 472 -17.61 26.31 10.08
N LEU A 473 -17.87 25.66 11.22
CA LEU A 473 -17.30 24.36 11.55
C LEU A 473 -17.77 23.26 10.57
N MET A 474 -19.04 23.28 10.17
CA MET A 474 -19.54 22.35 9.14
C MET A 474 -18.82 22.51 7.80
N ARG A 475 -18.61 23.75 7.35
CA ARG A 475 -17.86 24.03 6.11
C ARG A 475 -16.41 23.57 6.22
N ARG A 476 -15.74 23.87 7.34
CA ARG A 476 -14.36 23.43 7.62
C ARG A 476 -14.26 21.90 7.61
N HIS A 477 -15.17 21.20 8.29
CA HIS A 477 -15.20 19.74 8.32
C HIS A 477 -15.32 19.15 6.91
N ARG A 478 -16.31 19.59 6.14
CA ARG A 478 -16.56 19.11 4.76
C ARG A 478 -15.37 19.30 3.82
N MET A 479 -14.51 20.30 4.03
CA MET A 479 -13.31 20.48 3.19
C MET A 479 -12.17 19.52 3.56
N ASN A 480 -12.21 18.91 4.75
CA ASN A 480 -11.15 18.06 5.29
C ASN A 480 -11.55 16.57 5.41
N ILE A 481 -12.77 16.19 5.02
CA ILE A 481 -13.23 14.79 5.09
C ILE A 481 -12.30 13.89 4.25
N GLY A 482 -11.71 12.91 4.89
CA GLY A 482 -10.89 11.88 4.28
C GLY A 482 -9.75 11.41 5.17
N THR A 483 -8.95 10.48 4.66
CA THR A 483 -7.80 9.88 5.37
C THR A 483 -6.53 9.82 4.52
N ILE A 484 -6.57 10.31 3.28
CA ILE A 484 -5.42 10.35 2.37
C ILE A 484 -4.54 11.57 2.69
N LEU A 485 -3.26 11.35 2.94
CA LEU A 485 -2.26 12.37 3.22
C LEU A 485 -1.03 12.15 2.33
N SER A 486 -0.39 13.24 1.90
CA SER A 486 0.83 13.20 1.09
C SER A 486 2.08 13.31 1.97
N ASP A 487 3.12 12.55 1.64
CA ASP A 487 4.43 12.70 2.28
C ASP A 487 5.03 14.09 2.04
N ALA A 488 5.57 14.68 3.11
CA ALA A 488 6.24 15.97 3.06
C ALA A 488 7.75 15.82 2.82
N SER A 489 8.34 16.82 2.18
CA SER A 489 9.80 16.91 1.98
C SER A 489 10.44 17.91 2.94
N VAL A 490 11.64 17.59 3.41
CA VAL A 490 12.47 18.39 4.32
C VAL A 490 13.66 18.97 3.56
N GLN A 491 13.96 20.25 3.79
CA GLN A 491 15.16 20.91 3.27
C GLN A 491 16.38 20.52 4.10
N VAL A 492 17.50 20.18 3.46
CA VAL A 492 18.78 19.90 4.13
C VAL A 492 19.67 21.13 3.98
N LYS A 493 20.11 21.73 5.10
CA LYS A 493 20.94 22.95 5.11
C LYS A 493 22.18 22.77 5.98
N LEU A 494 23.31 23.33 5.56
CA LEU A 494 24.48 23.41 6.43
C LEU A 494 24.23 24.38 7.60
N LEU A 495 24.72 24.06 8.80
CA LEU A 495 24.60 24.92 9.99
C LEU A 495 25.17 26.32 9.73
N HIS A 496 26.28 26.39 8.98
CA HIS A 496 26.93 27.60 8.53
C HIS A 496 27.13 27.55 7.00
N GLY A 497 26.04 27.61 6.23
CA GLY A 497 26.11 27.60 4.76
C GLY A 497 24.76 27.51 4.06
N GLY A 498 24.80 27.22 2.76
CA GLY A 498 23.62 27.16 1.89
C GLY A 498 22.81 25.86 2.01
N THR A 499 21.67 25.85 1.30
CA THR A 499 20.80 24.68 1.13
C THR A 499 21.48 23.64 0.24
N LEU A 500 21.50 22.38 0.67
CA LEU A 500 22.09 21.26 -0.06
C LEU A 500 21.07 20.54 -0.95
N GLY A 501 19.77 20.61 -0.62
CA GLY A 501 18.66 20.00 -1.36
C GLY A 501 17.53 19.57 -0.42
N SER A 502 16.70 18.62 -0.85
CA SER A 502 15.59 18.09 -0.05
C SER A 502 15.61 16.57 0.05
N VAL A 503 15.06 16.05 1.15
CA VAL A 503 14.87 14.62 1.43
C VAL A 503 13.45 14.37 1.90
N GLU A 504 13.01 13.11 1.91
CA GLU A 504 11.75 12.72 2.56
C GLU A 504 11.83 13.01 4.07
N GLU A 505 10.77 13.59 4.63
CA GLU A 505 10.70 13.86 6.08
C GLU A 505 10.85 12.58 6.92
N SER A 506 10.29 11.47 6.42
CA SER A 506 10.35 10.14 7.05
C SER A 506 11.78 9.71 7.38
N PHE A 507 12.73 10.05 6.51
CA PHE A 507 14.13 9.71 6.69
C PHE A 507 14.76 10.53 7.82
N ILE A 508 14.57 11.85 7.81
CA ILE A 508 15.16 12.75 8.83
C ILE A 508 14.54 12.51 10.21
N ALA A 509 13.24 12.24 10.28
CA ALA A 509 12.52 12.04 11.55
C ALA A 509 13.03 10.84 12.38
N ARG A 510 13.70 9.87 11.76
CA ARG A 510 14.26 8.70 12.45
C ARG A 510 15.62 8.96 13.09
N LEU A 511 16.33 9.99 12.60
CA LEU A 511 17.67 10.31 13.04
C LEU A 511 17.64 11.04 14.38
N ARG A 512 18.59 10.72 15.26
CA ARG A 512 18.89 11.46 16.47
C ARG A 512 19.89 12.57 16.18
N ARG A 513 19.94 13.56 17.06
CA ARG A 513 21.01 14.57 17.04
C ARG A 513 22.36 13.85 17.21
N GLY A 514 23.30 14.15 16.31
CA GLY A 514 24.62 13.50 16.27
C GLY A 514 24.69 12.30 15.32
N ASP A 515 23.55 11.80 14.84
CA ASP A 515 23.52 10.76 13.81
C ASP A 515 24.09 11.31 12.51
N CYS A 516 24.89 10.48 11.86
CA CYS A 516 25.49 10.82 10.58
C CYS A 516 24.72 10.14 9.45
N PHE A 517 24.53 10.81 8.33
CA PHE A 517 23.91 10.24 7.14
C PHE A 517 24.55 10.80 5.90
N ILE A 518 24.33 10.13 4.77
CA ILE A 518 24.97 10.53 3.51
C ILE A 518 23.96 11.19 2.58
N PHE A 519 24.27 12.42 2.17
CA PHE A 519 23.43 13.23 1.30
C PHE A 519 24.27 13.99 0.28
N SER A 520 23.88 13.89 -1.00
CA SER A 520 24.62 14.47 -2.13
C SER A 520 26.11 14.09 -2.12
N GLY A 521 26.40 12.82 -1.78
CA GLY A 521 27.77 12.35 -1.61
C GLY A 521 28.55 13.13 -0.56
N ARG A 522 27.95 13.43 0.61
CA ARG A 522 28.62 14.01 1.79
C ARG A 522 28.14 13.30 3.05
N LEU A 523 29.06 12.88 3.93
CA LEU A 523 28.70 12.40 5.27
C LEU A 523 28.40 13.62 6.15
N LEU A 524 27.16 13.72 6.58
CA LEU A 524 26.58 14.86 7.28
C LEU A 524 26.07 14.41 8.64
N GLU A 525 26.46 15.11 9.68
CA GLU A 525 25.93 14.93 11.04
C GLU A 525 24.71 15.82 11.22
N LEU A 526 23.59 15.23 11.65
CA LEU A 526 22.38 15.97 12.02
C LEU A 526 22.64 16.77 13.31
N VAL A 527 22.66 18.09 13.20
CA VAL A 527 22.88 18.99 14.34
C VAL A 527 21.56 19.33 15.01
N ARG A 528 20.53 19.66 14.21
CA ARG A 528 19.17 19.92 14.67
C ARG A 528 18.19 19.79 13.52
N PHE A 529 16.96 19.39 13.84
CA PHE A 529 15.82 19.47 12.92
C PHE A 529 14.88 20.57 13.40
N HIS A 530 14.53 21.51 12.53
CA HIS A 530 13.65 22.63 12.88
C HIS A 530 12.91 23.13 11.62
N GLU A 531 11.59 23.30 11.70
CA GLU A 531 10.74 23.88 10.63
C GLU A 531 10.96 23.29 9.22
N MET A 532 10.72 21.97 9.06
CA MET A 532 10.99 21.24 7.81
C MET A 532 12.41 21.44 7.27
N THR A 533 13.37 21.76 8.14
CA THR A 533 14.77 21.98 7.79
C THR A 533 15.69 21.13 8.69
N ALA A 534 16.44 20.23 8.07
CA ALA A 534 17.52 19.49 8.71
C ALA A 534 18.81 20.32 8.64
N TYR A 535 19.25 20.86 9.77
CA TYR A 535 20.53 21.55 9.88
C TYR A 535 21.64 20.55 10.15
N VAL A 536 22.65 20.55 9.30
CA VAL A 536 23.71 19.55 9.30
C VAL A 536 25.10 20.17 9.27
N ARG A 537 26.10 19.41 9.71
CA ARG A 537 27.53 19.74 9.54
C ARG A 537 28.25 18.57 8.88
N LYS A 538 29.43 18.79 8.30
CA LYS A 538 30.25 17.68 7.81
C LYS A 538 30.69 16.81 9.00
N ALA A 539 30.49 15.50 8.89
CA ALA A 539 30.93 14.55 9.92
C ALA A 539 32.36 14.05 9.66
N PRO A 540 33.11 13.63 10.70
CA PRO A 540 34.37 12.93 10.54
C PRO A 540 34.17 11.58 9.85
N ARG A 541 35.13 11.13 9.02
CA ARG A 541 35.06 9.84 8.28
C ARG A 541 34.96 8.60 9.18
N THR A 542 35.26 8.71 10.48
CA THR A 542 35.24 7.61 11.45
C THR A 542 33.85 7.31 12.00
N LYS A 543 32.85 8.19 11.80
CA LYS A 543 31.48 7.95 12.27
C LYS A 543 30.69 7.09 11.28
N ALA A 544 29.95 6.12 11.82
CA ALA A 544 29.03 5.29 11.05
C ALA A 544 27.83 6.11 10.54
N ALA A 545 27.41 5.84 9.31
CA ALA A 545 26.23 6.47 8.72
C ALA A 545 24.98 5.64 9.03
N VAL A 546 23.88 6.31 9.37
CA VAL A 546 22.55 5.73 9.36
C VAL A 546 22.11 5.58 7.90
N PRO A 547 21.70 4.37 7.47
CA PRO A 547 21.36 4.11 6.08
C PRO A 547 20.16 4.93 5.62
N ARG A 548 20.16 5.34 4.35
CA ARG A 548 19.10 6.20 3.81
C ARG A 548 17.85 5.38 3.53
N TRP A 549 16.80 5.66 4.27
CA TRP A 549 15.45 5.16 3.96
C TRP A 549 14.98 5.79 2.65
N GLN A 550 14.77 4.97 1.63
CA GLN A 550 14.01 5.38 0.44
C GLN A 550 12.59 4.87 0.66
N GLY A 551 11.69 5.72 1.17
CA GLY A 551 10.31 5.35 1.49
C GLY A 551 9.51 4.86 0.28
N GLY A 552 10.03 5.07 -0.94
CA GLY A 552 9.46 4.53 -2.17
C GLY A 552 9.84 3.09 -2.52
N LYS A 553 10.69 2.38 -1.78
CA LYS A 553 11.04 0.97 -2.08
C LYS A 553 10.14 0.01 -1.30
N MET A 554 9.33 -0.75 -2.03
CA MET A 554 8.49 -1.80 -1.48
C MET A 554 9.34 -2.99 -0.98
N PRO A 555 9.15 -3.46 0.27
CA PRO A 555 9.83 -4.66 0.78
C PRO A 555 9.22 -5.94 0.21
N LEU A 556 9.92 -7.08 0.36
CA LEU A 556 9.29 -8.39 0.16
C LEU A 556 8.13 -8.61 1.14
N SER A 557 7.00 -9.11 0.61
CA SER A 557 5.92 -9.66 1.43
C SER A 557 6.37 -10.92 2.17
N LEU A 558 5.59 -11.32 3.17
CA LEU A 558 5.89 -12.52 3.95
C LEU A 558 5.87 -13.77 3.06
N GLU A 559 4.85 -13.91 2.23
CA GLU A 559 4.64 -15.03 1.31
C GLU A 559 5.81 -15.13 0.32
N MET A 560 6.29 -14.00 -0.18
CA MET A 560 7.45 -13.94 -1.07
C MET A 560 8.74 -14.34 -0.33
N SER A 561 8.93 -13.86 0.90
CA SER A 561 10.05 -14.22 1.79
C SER A 561 10.08 -15.73 2.10
N GLU A 562 8.94 -16.32 2.44
CA GLU A 562 8.80 -17.75 2.73
C GLU A 562 9.01 -18.62 1.49
N ALA A 563 8.51 -18.19 0.34
CA ALA A 563 8.76 -18.85 -0.93
C ALA A 563 10.24 -18.81 -1.33
N LEU A 564 10.92 -17.69 -1.10
CA LEU A 564 12.36 -17.57 -1.31
C LEU A 564 13.13 -18.52 -0.37
N ALA A 565 12.78 -18.55 0.91
CA ALA A 565 13.40 -19.43 1.90
C ALA A 565 13.20 -20.92 1.56
N ARG A 566 12.04 -21.30 1.02
CA ARG A 566 11.81 -22.67 0.50
C ARG A 566 12.67 -22.98 -0.72
N CYS A 567 12.78 -22.07 -1.70
CA CYS A 567 13.65 -22.28 -2.87
C CYS A 567 15.11 -22.50 -2.46
N LEU A 568 15.59 -21.74 -1.47
CA LEU A 568 16.95 -21.88 -0.94
C LEU A 568 17.14 -23.17 -0.14
N HIS A 569 16.12 -23.60 0.62
CA HIS A 569 16.13 -24.89 1.30
C HIS A 569 16.18 -26.08 0.32
N GLU A 570 15.39 -26.02 -0.76
CA GLU A 570 15.44 -27.05 -1.80
C GLU A 570 16.83 -27.08 -2.45
N ALA A 571 17.39 -25.93 -2.79
CA ALA A 571 18.74 -25.82 -3.34
C ALA A 571 19.82 -26.36 -2.40
N SER A 572 19.71 -26.16 -1.08
CA SER A 572 20.65 -26.71 -0.09
C SER A 572 20.63 -28.24 -0.02
N THR A 573 19.58 -28.87 -0.54
CA THR A 573 19.48 -30.34 -0.70
C THR A 573 19.82 -30.82 -2.12
N GLY A 574 20.35 -29.94 -2.98
CA GLY A 574 20.72 -30.26 -4.36
C GLY A 574 19.57 -30.17 -5.37
N HIS A 575 18.38 -29.72 -4.97
CA HIS A 575 17.21 -29.64 -5.83
C HIS A 575 17.02 -28.22 -6.41
N TYR A 576 17.27 -28.07 -7.72
CA TYR A 576 17.13 -26.80 -8.45
C TYR A 576 15.92 -26.83 -9.39
N LYS A 577 14.72 -26.53 -8.87
CA LYS A 577 13.46 -26.64 -9.64
C LYS A 577 13.29 -25.50 -10.65
N GLY A 578 13.17 -25.85 -11.93
CA GLY A 578 12.84 -24.92 -13.01
C GLY A 578 14.04 -24.18 -13.63
N PRO A 579 13.83 -23.43 -14.73
CA PRO A 579 14.91 -22.75 -15.45
C PRO A 579 15.68 -21.72 -14.61
N ALA A 580 14.97 -20.91 -13.83
CA ALA A 580 15.55 -19.86 -13.00
C ALA A 580 16.48 -20.41 -11.91
N MET A 581 16.07 -21.45 -11.17
CA MET A 581 16.94 -22.08 -10.17
C MET A 581 18.14 -22.79 -10.80
N ARG A 582 17.98 -23.40 -11.99
CA ARG A 582 19.10 -23.99 -12.73
C ARG A 582 20.11 -22.94 -13.19
N TRP A 583 19.64 -21.77 -13.63
CA TRP A 583 20.50 -20.64 -13.94
C TRP A 583 21.24 -20.13 -12.69
N ALA A 584 20.52 -20.00 -11.56
CA ALA A 584 21.09 -19.54 -10.29
C ALA A 584 22.05 -20.55 -9.64
N LYS A 585 22.12 -21.80 -10.12
CA LYS A 585 22.92 -22.88 -9.55
C LYS A 585 24.38 -22.47 -9.30
N GLN A 586 25.05 -21.89 -10.30
CA GLN A 586 26.47 -21.48 -10.16
C GLN A 586 26.66 -20.44 -9.05
N LEU A 587 25.73 -19.51 -8.91
CA LEU A 587 25.76 -18.50 -7.85
C LEU A 587 25.57 -19.14 -6.46
N LEU A 588 24.64 -20.09 -6.36
CA LEU A 588 24.33 -20.80 -5.12
C LEU A 588 25.46 -21.76 -4.71
N GLU A 589 26.08 -22.45 -5.66
CA GLU A 589 27.26 -23.28 -5.43
C GLU A 589 28.45 -22.44 -4.97
N LEU A 590 28.65 -21.24 -5.54
CA LEU A 590 29.66 -20.29 -5.07
C LEU A 590 29.37 -19.79 -3.64
N GLN A 591 28.09 -19.62 -3.28
CA GLN A 591 27.70 -19.29 -1.91
C GLN A 591 28.05 -20.43 -0.94
N VAL A 592 27.74 -21.68 -1.32
CA VAL A 592 28.09 -22.87 -0.52
C VAL A 592 29.60 -23.07 -0.42
N SER A 593 30.36 -22.80 -1.47
CA SER A 593 31.83 -22.97 -1.43
C SER A 593 32.52 -21.95 -0.52
N ARG A 594 31.87 -20.82 -0.21
CA ARG A 594 32.41 -19.77 0.67
C ARG A 594 31.81 -19.78 2.08
N SER A 595 30.63 -20.36 2.25
CA SER A 595 29.77 -20.20 3.42
C SER A 595 28.69 -21.30 3.42
N ALA A 596 27.42 -20.95 3.63
CA ALA A 596 26.27 -21.83 3.49
C ALA A 596 25.10 -21.08 2.85
N LEU A 597 24.02 -21.79 2.50
CA LEU A 597 22.77 -21.17 2.05
C LEU A 597 21.91 -20.80 3.27
N PRO A 598 21.33 -19.58 3.32
CA PRO A 598 20.32 -19.25 4.31
C PRO A 598 18.99 -19.91 3.94
N HIS A 599 18.27 -20.46 4.92
CA HIS A 599 16.92 -21.01 4.72
C HIS A 599 16.14 -21.11 6.03
N ALA A 600 14.85 -21.46 5.96
CA ALA A 600 13.90 -21.38 7.09
C ALA A 600 14.22 -22.25 8.34
N ARG A 601 15.22 -23.14 8.29
CA ARG A 601 15.56 -24.06 9.40
C ARG A 601 16.77 -23.60 10.22
N HIS A 602 17.63 -22.75 9.68
CA HIS A 602 18.76 -22.19 10.41
C HIS A 602 18.97 -20.72 10.06
N LEU A 603 19.38 -19.92 11.05
CA LEU A 603 19.87 -18.57 10.81
C LEU A 603 21.33 -18.65 10.36
N LEU A 604 21.60 -18.26 9.12
CA LEU A 604 22.98 -18.10 8.64
C LEU A 604 23.56 -16.79 9.17
N ILE A 605 24.71 -16.86 9.81
CA ILE A 605 25.50 -15.70 10.23
C ILE A 605 26.91 -15.81 9.65
N GLU A 606 27.28 -14.86 8.81
CA GLU A 606 28.62 -14.77 8.23
C GLU A 606 29.47 -13.74 8.98
N HIS A 607 30.72 -14.10 9.25
CA HIS A 607 31.72 -13.22 9.84
C HIS A 607 32.87 -12.98 8.87
N TYR A 608 33.13 -11.71 8.56
CA TYR A 608 34.21 -11.27 7.67
C TYR A 608 35.03 -10.16 8.33
N ARG A 609 36.36 -10.25 8.25
CA ARG A 609 37.26 -9.20 8.72
C ARG A 609 37.83 -8.45 7.52
N SER A 610 37.70 -7.13 7.52
CA SER A 610 38.29 -6.27 6.50
C SER A 610 39.18 -5.19 7.15
N ARG A 611 39.72 -4.29 6.32
CA ARG A 611 40.43 -3.09 6.82
C ARG A 611 39.50 -2.10 7.52
N GLU A 612 38.19 -2.18 7.28
CA GLU A 612 37.18 -1.29 7.84
C GLU A 612 36.68 -1.77 9.22
N GLY A 613 36.93 -3.05 9.57
CA GLY A 613 36.53 -3.63 10.85
C GLY A 613 36.03 -5.07 10.74
N TYR A 614 35.10 -5.41 11.61
CA TYR A 614 34.48 -6.72 11.75
C TYR A 614 33.03 -6.66 11.24
N HIS A 615 32.75 -7.44 10.20
CA HIS A 615 31.45 -7.49 9.54
C HIS A 615 30.70 -8.73 10.00
N TRP A 616 29.46 -8.54 10.43
CA TRP A 616 28.51 -9.60 10.76
C TRP A 616 27.31 -9.50 9.82
N PHE A 617 27.09 -10.52 9.00
CA PHE A 617 25.94 -10.58 8.09
C PHE A 617 24.94 -11.61 8.59
N PHE A 618 23.68 -11.20 8.73
CA PHE A 618 22.58 -12.03 9.21
C PHE A 618 21.55 -12.20 8.11
N TYR A 619 21.09 -13.43 7.87
CA TYR A 619 20.15 -13.74 6.79
C TYR A 619 18.87 -14.43 7.27
N PRO A 620 17.98 -13.71 7.97
CA PRO A 620 16.70 -14.27 8.42
C PRO A 620 15.67 -14.40 7.28
N LEU A 621 15.89 -13.76 6.13
CA LEU A 621 15.03 -13.82 4.93
C LEU A 621 13.60 -13.28 5.13
N GLN A 622 13.43 -12.26 5.97
CA GLN A 622 12.14 -11.69 6.38
C GLN A 622 11.80 -10.34 5.72
N GLY A 623 12.57 -9.93 4.71
CA GLY A 623 12.35 -8.68 3.99
C GLY A 623 12.97 -7.46 4.69
N ARG A 624 13.21 -6.41 3.89
CA ARG A 624 14.02 -5.25 4.28
C ARG A 624 13.54 -4.53 5.55
N GLN A 625 12.23 -4.36 5.73
CA GLN A 625 11.69 -3.61 6.87
C GLN A 625 11.99 -4.31 8.20
N VAL A 626 11.72 -5.61 8.27
CA VAL A 626 12.03 -6.45 9.44
C VAL A 626 13.54 -6.46 9.71
N HIS A 627 14.37 -6.62 8.68
CA HIS A 627 15.83 -6.65 8.85
C HIS A 627 16.39 -5.35 9.42
N MET A 628 15.82 -4.21 9.04
CA MET A 628 16.21 -2.93 9.62
C MET A 628 15.81 -2.85 11.10
N GLY A 629 14.60 -3.29 11.46
CA GLY A 629 14.16 -3.37 12.85
C GLY A 629 15.07 -4.27 13.68
N LEU A 630 15.41 -5.46 13.17
CA LEU A 630 16.36 -6.38 13.78
C LEU A 630 17.73 -5.74 14.00
N ALA A 631 18.34 -5.17 12.96
CA ALA A 631 19.67 -4.58 13.06
C ALA A 631 19.74 -3.44 14.08
N ALA A 632 18.71 -2.57 14.11
CA ALA A 632 18.63 -1.46 15.04
C ALA A 632 18.45 -1.94 16.49
N LEU A 633 17.55 -2.89 16.72
CA LEU A 633 17.31 -3.47 18.04
C LEU A 633 18.56 -4.18 18.58
N LEU A 634 19.18 -5.03 17.77
CA LEU A 634 20.39 -5.74 18.16
C LEU A 634 21.54 -4.77 18.46
N GLY A 635 21.75 -3.76 17.60
CA GLY A 635 22.78 -2.75 17.81
C GLY A 635 22.55 -1.95 19.09
N TRP A 636 21.30 -1.61 19.39
CA TRP A 636 20.93 -0.89 20.59
C TRP A 636 21.07 -1.75 21.86
N ARG A 637 20.61 -3.00 21.84
CA ARG A 637 20.74 -3.95 22.97
C ARG A 637 22.21 -4.20 23.30
N LEU A 638 23.06 -4.39 22.29
CA LEU A 638 24.51 -4.51 22.48
C LEU A 638 25.14 -3.22 23.02
N ALA A 639 24.68 -2.05 22.57
CA ALA A 639 25.19 -0.76 23.03
C ALA A 639 24.84 -0.46 24.51
N LYS A 640 23.74 -1.02 25.04
CA LYS A 640 23.38 -0.95 26.47
C LYS A 640 24.42 -1.65 27.36
N VAL A 641 24.96 -2.77 26.91
CA VAL A 641 25.98 -3.52 27.66
C VAL A 641 27.34 -2.84 27.57
N ARG A 642 27.76 -2.45 26.35
CA ARG A 642 29.00 -1.74 26.11
C ARG A 642 28.82 -0.72 24.98
N PRO A 643 29.07 0.58 25.21
CA PRO A 643 28.95 1.61 24.18
C PRO A 643 29.79 1.26 22.95
N ARG A 644 29.13 1.03 21.81
CA ARG A 644 29.72 0.65 20.53
C ARG A 644 29.00 1.35 19.40
N SER A 645 29.73 1.66 18.32
CA SER A 645 29.15 2.21 17.09
C SER A 645 29.04 1.11 16.04
N PHE A 646 27.87 1.03 15.40
CA PHE A 646 27.59 0.09 14.33
C PHE A 646 27.29 0.84 13.04
N SER A 647 27.92 0.42 11.94
CA SER A 647 27.46 0.75 10.60
C SER A 647 26.54 -0.36 10.12
N ILE A 648 25.30 -0.01 9.79
CA ILE A 648 24.26 -0.98 9.42
C ILE A 648 23.97 -0.85 7.93
N ALA A 649 23.90 -1.98 7.23
CA ALA A 649 23.37 -2.04 5.86
C ALA A 649 22.31 -3.13 5.77
N VAL A 650 21.29 -2.92 4.94
CA VAL A 650 20.12 -3.81 4.91
C VAL A 650 19.68 -4.02 3.47
N ASN A 651 19.26 -5.24 3.13
CA ASN A 651 18.53 -5.56 1.92
C ASN A 651 17.35 -6.50 2.23
N ASP A 652 16.70 -7.03 1.19
CA ASP A 652 15.54 -7.91 1.34
C ASP A 652 15.88 -9.31 1.88
N TYR A 653 17.16 -9.71 1.90
CA TYR A 653 17.62 -11.03 2.30
C TYR A 653 18.28 -11.06 3.69
N GLY A 654 18.87 -9.94 4.09
CA GLY A 654 19.55 -9.83 5.38
C GLY A 654 20.00 -8.42 5.75
N PHE A 655 20.86 -8.35 6.75
CA PHE A 655 21.51 -7.12 7.21
C PHE A 655 22.97 -7.35 7.61
N GLU A 656 23.78 -6.30 7.46
CA GLU A 656 25.16 -6.20 7.90
C GLU A 656 25.23 -5.33 9.16
N MET A 657 25.99 -5.78 10.16
CA MET A 657 26.45 -4.98 11.28
C MET A 657 27.98 -4.94 11.26
N LEU A 658 28.52 -3.76 10.94
CA LEU A 658 29.96 -3.49 10.93
C LEU A 658 30.37 -2.73 12.19
N CYS A 659 31.34 -3.26 12.92
CA CYS A 659 31.94 -2.64 14.10
C CYS A 659 33.47 -2.54 13.96
N ALA A 660 34.07 -1.53 14.60
CA ALA A 660 35.52 -1.35 14.61
C ALA A 660 36.23 -2.37 15.53
N GLU A 661 35.59 -2.72 16.64
CA GLU A 661 36.09 -3.69 17.62
C GLU A 661 35.52 -5.09 17.38
N PRO A 662 36.27 -6.16 17.69
CA PRO A 662 35.76 -7.52 17.59
C PRO A 662 34.57 -7.74 18.55
N ILE A 663 33.62 -8.55 18.09
CA ILE A 663 32.51 -9.07 18.90
C ILE A 663 32.66 -10.57 18.93
N GLU A 664 32.62 -11.19 20.10
CA GLU A 664 32.71 -12.64 20.19
C GLU A 664 31.37 -13.29 19.81
N GLN A 665 31.42 -14.49 19.24
CA GLN A 665 30.21 -15.23 18.87
C GLN A 665 29.28 -15.43 20.07
N ALA A 666 29.82 -15.65 21.27
CA ALA A 666 29.05 -15.82 22.50
C ALA A 666 28.17 -14.59 22.82
N GLN A 667 28.62 -13.37 22.50
CA GLN A 667 27.84 -12.15 22.76
C GLN A 667 26.58 -12.10 21.90
N TRP A 668 26.65 -12.63 20.67
CA TRP A 668 25.49 -12.75 19.79
C TRP A 668 24.51 -13.84 20.23
N LEU A 669 24.89 -14.72 21.16
CA LEU A 669 24.05 -15.81 21.67
C LEU A 669 23.43 -15.47 23.03
N GLU A 670 23.68 -14.29 23.58
CA GLU A 670 23.08 -13.86 24.84
C GLU A 670 21.55 -13.86 24.72
N PRO A 671 20.80 -14.61 25.57
CA PRO A 671 19.35 -14.73 25.44
C PRO A 671 18.61 -13.40 25.47
N GLN A 672 19.12 -12.43 26.24
CA GLN A 672 18.56 -11.08 26.34
C GLN A 672 18.62 -10.33 25.01
N LEU A 673 19.61 -10.61 24.17
CA LEU A 673 19.74 -10.00 22.86
C LEU A 673 18.59 -10.41 21.92
N TRP A 674 18.04 -11.61 22.13
CA TRP A 674 16.97 -12.21 21.32
C TRP A 674 15.62 -12.35 22.03
N ASP A 675 15.42 -11.63 23.14
CA ASP A 675 14.17 -11.67 23.88
C ASP A 675 13.03 -10.98 23.10
N PRO A 676 11.93 -11.68 22.78
CA PRO A 676 10.78 -11.08 22.11
C PRO A 676 9.90 -10.23 23.04
N ALA A 677 10.01 -10.33 24.36
CA ALA A 677 9.12 -9.65 25.31
C ALA A 677 9.35 -8.14 25.37
N SER A 678 10.60 -7.69 25.24
CA SER A 678 11.01 -6.29 25.35
C SER A 678 11.00 -5.51 24.02
N ILE A 679 10.59 -6.12 22.90
CA ILE A 679 10.68 -5.49 21.56
C ILE A 679 9.97 -4.14 21.48
N ALA A 680 8.77 -4.02 22.06
CA ALA A 680 8.00 -2.78 21.97
C ALA A 680 8.69 -1.63 22.72
N GLU A 681 9.18 -1.89 23.94
CA GLU A 681 9.92 -0.94 24.75
C GLU A 681 11.25 -0.56 24.06
N ASP A 682 12.01 -1.57 23.63
CA ASP A 682 13.29 -1.39 22.97
C ASP A 682 13.14 -0.64 21.64
N CYS A 683 12.08 -0.86 20.87
CA CYS A 683 11.77 -0.10 19.66
C CYS A 683 11.54 1.39 19.98
N MET A 684 10.80 1.67 21.05
CA MET A 684 10.55 3.05 21.48
C MET A 684 11.83 3.73 21.97
N GLU A 685 12.73 2.99 22.63
CA GLU A 685 13.99 3.51 23.16
C GLU A 685 15.16 3.50 22.16
N SER A 686 15.11 2.72 21.08
CA SER A 686 16.19 2.58 20.09
C SER A 686 16.02 3.54 18.91
N PHE A 687 14.80 3.79 18.46
CA PHE A 687 14.51 4.75 17.40
C PHE A 687 14.25 6.15 17.98
N ASN A 688 14.21 7.19 17.14
CA ASN A 688 13.71 8.50 17.55
C ASN A 688 12.16 8.48 17.64
N ALA A 689 11.63 7.59 18.49
CA ALA A 689 10.22 7.23 18.52
C ALA A 689 9.32 8.42 18.87
N THR A 690 9.81 9.36 19.68
CA THR A 690 9.08 10.61 19.98
C THR A 690 8.86 11.45 18.73
N GLU A 691 9.89 11.64 17.88
CA GLU A 691 9.76 12.39 16.62
C GLU A 691 8.89 11.63 15.61
N LEU A 692 9.02 10.29 15.54
CA LEU A 692 8.17 9.46 14.67
C LEU A 692 6.71 9.52 15.09
N ALA A 693 6.44 9.42 16.39
CA ALA A 693 5.10 9.52 16.95
C ALA A 693 4.55 10.94 16.77
N GLN A 694 5.34 11.99 16.94
CA GLN A 694 4.92 13.36 16.65
C GLN A 694 4.57 13.55 15.16
N ARG A 695 5.32 12.91 14.25
CA ARG A 695 5.00 12.90 12.81
C ARG A 695 3.69 12.15 12.52
N ARG A 696 3.52 10.93 13.05
CA ARG A 696 2.24 10.20 12.92
C ARG A 696 1.09 10.98 13.53
N PHE A 697 1.33 11.65 14.65
CA PHE A 697 0.34 12.51 15.28
C PHE A 697 -0.07 13.67 14.39
N ARG A 698 0.80 14.24 13.55
CA ARG A 698 0.40 15.27 12.57
C ARG A 698 -0.68 14.76 11.62
N GLU A 699 -0.57 13.51 11.18
CA GLU A 699 -1.55 12.87 10.31
C GLU A 699 -2.87 12.61 11.03
N ILE A 700 -2.77 12.02 12.22
CA ILE A 700 -3.89 11.75 13.12
C ILE A 700 -4.61 13.05 13.48
N ALA A 701 -3.90 14.13 13.79
CA ALA A 701 -4.46 15.44 14.12
C ALA A 701 -5.16 16.09 12.93
N ARG A 702 -4.70 15.86 11.69
CA ARG A 702 -5.41 16.30 10.48
C ARG A 702 -6.71 15.52 10.28
N ILE A 703 -6.65 14.20 10.37
CA ILE A 703 -7.81 13.32 10.22
C ILE A 703 -8.84 13.61 11.32
N ALA A 704 -8.38 13.74 12.56
CA ALA A 704 -9.19 14.06 13.73
C ALA A 704 -9.76 15.49 13.71
N GLY A 705 -9.39 16.33 12.73
CA GLY A 705 -9.88 17.70 12.55
C GLY A 705 -9.36 18.73 13.54
N LEU A 706 -8.20 18.49 14.16
CA LEU A 706 -7.50 19.46 15.01
C LEU A 706 -6.74 20.50 14.19
N VAL A 707 -6.15 20.08 13.07
CA VAL A 707 -5.31 20.93 12.21
C VAL A 707 -6.04 21.25 10.91
N GLN A 708 -6.11 22.54 10.56
CA GLN A 708 -6.86 23.02 9.40
C GLN A 708 -5.96 23.15 8.16
N GLN A 709 -6.39 22.59 7.02
CA GLN A 709 -5.63 22.62 5.76
C GLN A 709 -5.79 23.92 4.95
N GLY A 710 -6.61 24.87 5.43
CA GLY A 710 -6.96 26.09 4.71
C GLY A 710 -8.13 25.88 3.73
N PHE A 711 -8.42 26.92 2.93
CA PHE A 711 -9.47 26.88 1.89
C PHE A 711 -8.85 26.53 0.53
N PRO A 712 -9.61 26.01 -0.46
CA PRO A 712 -9.08 25.73 -1.80
C PRO A 712 -8.39 26.93 -2.48
N SER A 713 -8.79 28.16 -2.17
CA SER A 713 -8.16 29.40 -2.66
C SER A 713 -6.92 29.83 -1.86
N LYS A 714 -6.72 29.30 -0.65
CA LYS A 714 -5.60 29.63 0.25
C LYS A 714 -5.33 28.45 1.17
N GLN A 715 -4.55 27.49 0.67
CA GLN A 715 -4.11 26.34 1.46
C GLN A 715 -3.07 26.76 2.51
N ALA A 716 -3.14 26.16 3.68
CA ALA A 716 -2.12 26.33 4.70
C ALA A 716 -0.82 25.67 4.24
N SER A 717 0.31 26.32 4.47
CA SER A 717 1.62 25.75 4.11
C SER A 717 1.95 24.55 5.00
N SER A 718 2.77 23.61 4.50
CA SER A 718 3.23 22.46 5.31
C SER A 718 3.86 22.89 6.64
N ARG A 719 4.51 24.06 6.68
CA ARG A 719 5.10 24.64 7.89
C ARG A 719 4.04 25.10 8.90
N GLN A 720 2.95 25.73 8.43
CA GLN A 720 1.84 26.15 9.31
C GLN A 720 1.10 24.93 9.89
N LEU A 721 0.90 23.89 9.08
CA LEU A 721 0.30 22.63 9.52
C LEU A 721 1.17 21.94 10.58
N GLN A 722 2.48 21.91 10.37
CA GLN A 722 3.43 21.34 11.33
C GLN A 722 3.38 22.10 12.67
N ALA A 723 3.51 23.43 12.64
CA ALA A 723 3.51 24.25 13.86
C ALA A 723 2.24 24.03 14.70
N SER A 724 1.08 23.94 14.03
CA SER A 724 -0.19 23.67 14.71
C SER A 724 -0.22 22.28 15.33
N SER A 725 0.22 21.25 14.60
CA SER A 725 0.27 19.87 15.11
C SER A 725 1.25 19.69 16.27
N SER A 726 2.41 20.34 16.22
CA SER A 726 3.43 20.28 17.28
C SER A 726 2.93 20.92 18.56
N LEU A 727 2.17 22.02 18.47
CA LEU A 727 1.55 22.65 19.63
C LEU A 727 0.53 21.71 20.31
N PHE A 728 -0.35 21.04 19.55
CA PHE A 728 -1.27 20.06 20.13
C PHE A 728 -0.53 18.88 20.76
N TRP A 729 0.53 18.38 20.11
CA TRP A 729 1.37 17.32 20.66
C TRP A 729 1.99 17.71 22.01
N GLU A 730 2.54 18.93 22.12
CA GLU A 730 3.14 19.44 23.36
C GLU A 730 2.10 19.63 24.46
N VAL A 731 0.94 20.21 24.12
CA VAL A 731 -0.17 20.41 25.07
C VAL A 731 -0.65 19.07 25.61
N PHE A 732 -0.94 18.11 24.73
CA PHE A 732 -1.42 16.79 25.18
C PHE A 732 -0.34 16.05 25.97
N ASN A 733 0.91 16.00 25.53
CA ASN A 733 1.93 15.32 26.34
C ASN A 733 2.14 15.93 27.73
N ARG A 734 1.96 17.26 27.88
CA ARG A 734 2.16 17.95 29.16
C ARG A 734 0.94 17.88 30.08
N TYR A 735 -0.26 17.95 29.53
CA TYR A 735 -1.49 18.14 30.30
C TYR A 735 -2.50 16.99 30.20
N ASP A 736 -2.34 16.08 29.23
CA ASP A 736 -3.22 14.91 28.99
C ASP A 736 -2.39 13.76 28.35
N SER A 737 -1.47 13.18 29.13
CA SER A 737 -0.51 12.20 28.61
C SER A 737 -1.14 10.89 28.14
N ASN A 738 -2.38 10.62 28.57
CA ASN A 738 -3.17 9.44 28.23
C ASN A 738 -4.14 9.69 27.06
N HIS A 739 -4.01 10.83 26.38
CA HIS A 739 -4.84 11.21 25.25
C HIS A 739 -4.82 10.15 24.14
N LEU A 740 -5.99 9.65 23.73
CA LEU A 740 -6.09 8.50 22.81
C LEU A 740 -5.47 8.74 21.42
N LEU A 741 -5.43 10.00 20.94
CA LEU A 741 -4.70 10.32 19.69
C LEU A 741 -3.18 10.20 19.83
N LEU A 742 -2.62 10.41 21.03
CA LEU A 742 -1.19 10.19 21.29
C LEU A 742 -0.90 8.68 21.36
N ASP A 743 -1.76 7.92 22.04
CA ASP A 743 -1.68 6.46 22.09
C ASP A 743 -1.74 5.86 20.67
N GLN A 744 -2.73 6.28 19.88
CA GLN A 744 -2.85 5.89 18.48
C GLN A 744 -1.58 6.22 17.68
N ALA A 745 -0.98 7.40 17.88
CA ALA A 745 0.24 7.77 17.17
C ALA A 745 1.42 6.85 17.50
N ARG A 746 1.60 6.50 18.78
CA ARG A 746 2.63 5.55 19.23
C ARG A 746 2.38 4.15 18.67
N ARG A 747 1.14 3.67 18.75
CA ARG A 747 0.72 2.37 18.23
C ARG A 747 0.95 2.26 16.72
N GLU A 748 0.55 3.26 15.94
CA GLU A 748 0.72 3.24 14.48
C GLU A 748 2.19 3.28 14.06
N VAL A 749 3.08 3.96 14.80
CA VAL A 749 4.53 3.86 14.56
C VAL A 749 5.00 2.42 14.77
N LEU A 750 4.63 1.80 15.89
CA LEU A 750 5.04 0.44 16.21
C LEU A 750 4.49 -0.59 15.20
N GLU A 751 3.25 -0.43 14.75
CA GLU A 751 2.59 -1.34 13.82
C GLU A 751 3.04 -1.15 12.37
N GLN A 752 3.07 0.09 11.87
CA GLN A 752 3.21 0.38 10.43
C GLN A 752 4.63 0.74 10.00
N GLU A 753 5.41 1.36 10.88
CA GLU A 753 6.78 1.80 10.54
C GLU A 753 7.83 0.81 11.06
N LEU A 754 7.52 0.10 12.15
CA LEU A 754 8.44 -0.83 12.81
C LEU A 754 8.01 -2.31 12.70
N GLU A 755 6.83 -2.61 12.14
CA GLU A 755 6.27 -3.97 12.01
C GLU A 755 6.46 -4.82 13.29
N HIS A 756 6.23 -4.26 14.48
CA HIS A 756 6.66 -4.86 15.75
C HIS A 756 6.11 -6.28 15.98
N GLN A 757 4.89 -6.56 15.52
CA GLN A 757 4.28 -7.89 15.61
C GLN A 757 5.06 -8.91 14.76
N ARG A 758 5.46 -8.51 13.55
CA ARG A 758 6.28 -9.34 12.67
C ARG A 758 7.68 -9.49 13.23
N LEU A 759 8.28 -8.45 13.80
CA LEU A 759 9.55 -8.57 14.53
C LEU A 759 9.43 -9.60 15.65
N ALA A 760 8.41 -9.51 16.50
CA ALA A 760 8.20 -10.46 17.59
C ALA A 760 8.04 -11.90 17.10
N LEU A 761 7.29 -12.11 16.01
CA LEU A 761 7.20 -13.42 15.35
C LEU A 761 8.58 -13.90 14.90
N VAL A 762 9.37 -13.04 14.25
CA VAL A 762 10.69 -13.39 13.73
C VAL A 762 11.69 -13.70 14.85
N PHE A 763 11.69 -12.98 15.97
CA PHE A 763 12.51 -13.34 17.14
C PHE A 763 12.11 -14.72 17.69
N ARG A 764 10.80 -15.01 17.80
CA ARG A 764 10.34 -16.35 18.21
C ARG A 764 10.78 -17.44 17.24
N THR A 765 10.71 -17.17 15.93
CA THR A 765 11.18 -18.10 14.89
C THR A 765 12.69 -18.33 15.00
N ILE A 766 13.49 -17.27 15.11
CA ILE A 766 14.95 -17.36 15.23
C ILE A 766 15.35 -18.15 16.49
N ASN A 767 14.66 -17.93 17.61
CA ASN A 767 14.92 -18.67 18.86
C ASN A 767 14.63 -20.17 18.76
N GLN A 768 13.87 -20.61 17.75
CA GLN A 768 13.59 -22.02 17.46
C GLN A 768 14.52 -22.60 16.36
N GLN A 769 15.30 -21.76 15.70
CA GLN A 769 16.23 -22.16 14.63
C GLN A 769 17.58 -22.57 15.21
N SER A 770 18.28 -23.46 14.51
CA SER A 770 19.72 -23.62 14.74
C SER A 770 20.48 -22.44 14.11
N ILE A 771 21.66 -22.12 14.65
CA ILE A 771 22.49 -21.04 14.12
C ILE A 771 23.64 -21.66 13.32
N CYS A 772 23.76 -21.27 12.05
CA CYS A 772 24.86 -21.67 11.18
C CYS A 772 25.89 -20.55 11.10
N TRP A 773 27.00 -20.71 11.84
CA TRP A 773 28.10 -19.76 11.85
C TRP A 773 29.10 -20.05 10.73
N GLN A 774 29.42 -19.05 9.92
CA GLN A 774 30.40 -19.17 8.85
C GLN A 774 31.42 -18.04 8.92
N ARG A 775 32.70 -18.38 9.08
CA ARG A 775 33.78 -17.41 8.93
C ARG A 775 34.21 -17.42 7.46
N ILE A 776 34.07 -16.29 6.79
CA ILE A 776 34.38 -16.17 5.35
C ILE A 776 35.67 -15.39 5.14
N GLU A 777 36.46 -15.79 4.14
CA GLU A 777 37.71 -15.11 3.77
C GLU A 777 37.52 -14.05 2.69
N LYS A 778 36.50 -14.22 1.85
CA LYS A 778 36.09 -13.30 0.78
C LYS A 778 34.58 -13.07 0.87
N PRO A 779 34.08 -11.87 0.52
CA PRO A 779 32.64 -11.63 0.43
C PRO A 779 31.92 -12.71 -0.38
N SER A 780 30.87 -13.27 0.19
CA SER A 780 30.01 -14.26 -0.43
C SER A 780 29.00 -13.59 -1.39
N PRO A 781 28.39 -14.35 -2.32
CA PRO A 781 27.29 -13.85 -3.14
C PRO A 781 26.16 -13.14 -2.37
N PHE A 782 25.91 -13.51 -1.12
CA PHE A 782 24.89 -12.89 -0.26
C PHE A 782 25.42 -11.69 0.56
N SER A 783 26.67 -11.73 1.06
CA SER A 783 27.23 -10.62 1.86
C SER A 783 27.67 -9.44 1.01
N PHE A 784 28.16 -9.71 -0.20
CA PHE A 784 28.61 -8.65 -1.10
C PHE A 784 27.50 -7.63 -1.44
N PRO A 785 26.25 -8.03 -1.77
CA PRO A 785 25.11 -7.11 -1.86
C PRO A 785 24.94 -6.16 -0.67
N LEU A 786 25.10 -6.66 0.55
CA LEU A 786 24.97 -5.84 1.77
C LEU A 786 26.13 -4.85 1.88
N MET A 787 27.36 -5.31 1.61
CA MET A 787 28.51 -4.44 1.53
C MET A 787 28.34 -3.35 0.46
N LEU A 788 27.74 -3.67 -0.70
CA LEU A 788 27.48 -2.69 -1.75
C LEU A 788 26.46 -1.63 -1.34
N GLU A 789 25.39 -2.02 -0.64
CA GLU A 789 24.43 -1.05 -0.09
C GLU A 789 25.15 -0.07 0.85
N ARG A 790 26.03 -0.57 1.74
CA ARG A 790 26.87 0.28 2.59
C ARG A 790 27.81 1.18 1.79
N LEU A 791 28.43 0.66 0.74
CA LEU A 791 29.39 1.41 -0.07
C LEU A 791 28.73 2.50 -0.93
N ARG A 792 27.49 2.28 -1.39
CA ARG A 792 26.67 3.30 -2.07
C ARG A 792 26.29 4.44 -1.17
N GLU A 793 26.12 4.13 0.10
CA GLU A 793 25.95 5.13 1.11
C GLU A 793 27.28 5.85 1.29
N SER A 794 28.43 5.15 1.34
CA SER A 794 29.77 5.75 1.51
C SER A 794 30.21 6.73 0.40
N LEU A 795 31.02 7.71 0.78
CA LEU A 795 31.54 8.77 -0.09
C LEU A 795 32.92 8.40 -0.67
N SER A 796 33.03 8.28 -2.00
CA SER A 796 34.32 8.09 -2.71
C SER A 796 34.49 9.13 -3.82
N SER A 797 35.73 9.57 -4.06
CA SER A 797 36.12 10.37 -5.24
C SER A 797 36.32 9.50 -6.49
N GLU A 798 36.36 8.19 -6.31
CA GLU A 798 36.41 7.19 -7.39
C GLU A 798 34.98 6.86 -7.84
N LYS A 799 34.77 6.65 -9.15
CA LYS A 799 33.46 6.22 -9.65
C LYS A 799 33.12 4.86 -9.04
N LEU A 800 31.90 4.72 -8.52
CA LEU A 800 31.42 3.45 -7.93
C LEU A 800 31.66 2.26 -8.86
N GLN A 801 31.53 2.45 -10.17
CA GLN A 801 31.82 1.43 -11.19
C GLN A 801 33.28 0.96 -11.20
N GLU A 802 34.26 1.86 -11.04
CA GLU A 802 35.69 1.53 -11.00
C GLU A 802 36.05 0.76 -9.72
N ARG A 803 35.47 1.18 -8.59
CA ARG A 803 35.61 0.48 -7.30
C ARG A 803 34.97 -0.91 -7.34
N LEU A 804 33.78 -1.02 -7.94
CA LEU A 804 33.08 -2.28 -8.17
C LEU A 804 33.90 -3.22 -9.05
N ALA A 805 34.47 -2.72 -10.16
CA ALA A 805 35.30 -3.51 -11.05
C ALA A 805 36.53 -4.08 -10.33
N ARG A 806 37.19 -3.29 -9.46
CA ARG A 806 38.32 -3.77 -8.64
C ARG A 806 37.89 -4.81 -7.60
N MET A 807 36.77 -4.59 -6.91
CA MET A 807 36.25 -5.58 -5.94
C MET A 807 35.86 -6.87 -6.65
N MET A 808 35.16 -6.80 -7.78
CA MET A 808 34.81 -7.98 -8.59
C MET A 808 36.05 -8.72 -9.10
N ALA A 809 37.07 -8.01 -9.57
CA ALA A 809 38.33 -8.63 -9.99
C ALA A 809 39.01 -9.38 -8.84
N SER A 810 38.99 -8.83 -7.62
CA SER A 810 39.52 -9.51 -6.41
C SER A 810 38.66 -10.67 -5.91
N LEU A 811 37.39 -10.75 -6.36
CA LEU A 811 36.45 -11.81 -6.00
C LEU A 811 36.48 -12.98 -6.99
N THR A 812 36.90 -12.75 -8.24
CA THR A 812 37.03 -13.77 -9.29
C THR A 812 38.43 -14.35 -9.42
N ALA A 813 39.45 -13.67 -8.89
CA ALA A 813 40.77 -14.24 -8.59
C ALA A 813 40.72 -14.94 -7.23
#